data_AF-R7RR46-F1
#
_entry.id   AF-R7RR46-F1
#
_cell.length_a   1.000
_cell.length_b   1.000
_cell.length_c   1.000
_cell.angle_alpha   90.00
_cell.angle_beta   90.00
_cell.angle_gamma   90.00
#
_symmetry.space_group_name_H-M   'P 1'
#
loop_
_entity.id
_entity.type
_entity.pdbx_description
1 polymer ?
#
loop_
_entity_poly.entity_id
_entity_poly.type
_entity_poly.pdbx_seq_one_letter_code
_entity_poly.pdbx_strand_id
1 'polypeptide(L)'
;MRKKLIAIFTILILLFNNLSVFAAVTPDVYYTNIRVALKSMSSKQMKVTLNGDYVLRLKVKNQSGQEFESFKTNLKSDSIVDFKIEGGKIKYLDKLCDVLELEPVLNNSTLTLPIPSSTDKTRTYLGDFRFVISGENILPINTIDVENYLVGVIGNEMGFDVPGGASEAYKVQAVASRTYALKNIKPSSSFDLYDDTSSQVYKGIMSGKETNFDNIIKAINETKGEVLTYNGELINAYFSASNGGYTELSGNVWSTNFSYLETKYDEFDDPAKTSNIRKMQWTRKLTTSQMEANMLTNGTLAAGHKFSKIDLGSISKFTSGRISNMNLECYFNLDSGKIKSLIGTDKDIINVAFNKINNEDVYTFTLTEGEITLKGADINKKLKDLKYLNGVDSFKNINISGVKKDLEGKVIELSIYYTKTLNKSTSRNFLDLVEGNKRTNTLLSTLYNVTYDASTGTYTFSGRGFGHGVGMSQYGAINRAYVGQKYKDILAFYYPNTKIANLNVILKSIGIDKGEVLVGQPVKINVYTYDSNNQFSFIIYNNDSEEVQRTEYSQSSLLEFTPSTIGNYKVVINIKQEGSNKEYDVRQTVNFKVFDVPKISKITILQDKIYEKKAASFRVDAVNGTTKGKFYEFEVVKDGKSIFKKSQDSNVLSYIPSSIGEYILKVRIKDKMSTNQLDDEKEIKFSVQKEPIRLNINRTLKKGMKGADVKILQEALIKLKYLKYSKPNSVYDTATLNAVKNFQKANKLKADGVFGAGAKKVLEDRLNGVAIGSITNRTVTSTNIIYLNVGSKGQDVLKLQNRLKQLGYLNAKYVTGYFGTVTQNALKAYQKANKLTQTGVLDSATYNKLYK
;
A
#
# COMPACT_ATOMS: atom_id res chain seq x y z
N MET A 1 -8.84 -34.90 29.02
CA MET A 1 -9.30 -35.29 27.66
C MET A 1 -10.82 -35.25 27.70
N ARG A 2 -11.62 -34.79 26.74
CA ARG A 2 -11.44 -34.19 25.42
C ARG A 2 -12.90 -33.89 25.00
N LYS A 3 -13.21 -32.71 24.46
CA LYS A 3 -14.35 -32.44 23.55
C LYS A 3 -15.78 -32.75 24.07
N LYS A 4 -16.52 -31.69 24.43
CA LYS A 4 -17.72 -31.21 23.72
C LYS A 4 -18.52 -30.25 24.61
N LEU A 5 -18.12 -28.98 24.62
CA LEU A 5 -18.94 -27.83 25.01
C LEU A 5 -18.26 -26.57 24.45
N ILE A 6 -18.24 -26.48 23.12
CA ILE A 6 -17.93 -25.25 22.36
C ILE A 6 -19.03 -25.12 21.30
N ALA A 7 -20.15 -24.60 21.74
CA ALA A 7 -21.19 -23.94 20.98
C ALA A 7 -21.83 -22.98 22.00
N ILE A 8 -22.05 -21.71 21.65
CA ILE A 8 -22.51 -20.58 22.50
C ILE A 8 -21.40 -19.56 22.92
N PHE A 9 -20.22 -19.54 22.28
CA PHE A 9 -19.31 -18.38 22.38
C PHE A 9 -18.63 -18.05 21.03
N THR A 10 -19.44 -17.89 19.97
CA THR A 10 -18.94 -17.47 18.64
C THR A 10 -19.99 -16.63 17.89
N ILE A 11 -20.74 -15.78 18.59
CA ILE A 11 -21.67 -14.80 17.98
C ILE A 11 -21.48 -13.37 18.54
N LEU A 12 -20.53 -13.13 19.46
CA LEU A 12 -20.33 -11.80 20.08
C LEU A 12 -18.90 -11.23 19.96
N ILE A 13 -18.09 -11.71 19.01
CA ILE A 13 -16.80 -11.10 18.61
C ILE A 13 -16.67 -11.13 17.07
N LEU A 14 -17.74 -10.69 16.39
CA LEU A 14 -17.77 -10.47 14.93
C LEU A 14 -18.48 -9.14 14.57
N LEU A 15 -18.55 -8.21 15.52
CA LEU A 15 -19.12 -6.86 15.34
C LEU A 15 -18.09 -5.72 15.48
N PHE A 16 -16.79 -6.02 15.62
CA PHE A 16 -15.73 -5.01 15.58
C PHE A 16 -14.54 -5.54 14.76
N ASN A 17 -14.71 -5.64 13.45
CA ASN A 17 -13.63 -5.62 12.46
C ASN A 17 -14.15 -5.41 11.02
N ASN A 18 -15.13 -4.52 10.87
CA ASN A 18 -15.43 -3.86 9.59
C ASN A 18 -15.20 -2.37 9.76
N LEU A 19 -13.94 -1.96 9.94
CA LEU A 19 -13.50 -0.69 9.34
C LEU A 19 -13.19 -1.00 7.88
N SER A 20 -14.25 -1.33 7.15
CA SER A 20 -14.28 -1.10 5.72
C SER A 20 -14.08 0.41 5.58
N VAL A 21 -12.96 0.81 4.99
CA VAL A 21 -12.80 2.14 4.39
C VAL A 21 -14.12 2.45 3.69
N PHE A 22 -14.74 3.58 4.05
CA PHE A 22 -15.96 4.08 3.42
C PHE A 22 -15.74 4.14 1.90
N ALA A 23 -16.17 3.10 1.20
CA ALA A 23 -16.39 3.10 -0.23
C ALA A 23 -17.91 3.17 -0.40
N ALA A 24 -18.43 4.39 -0.32
CA ALA A 24 -19.70 4.75 -0.92
C ALA A 24 -19.38 5.71 -2.07
N VAL A 25 -18.96 5.14 -3.20
CA VAL A 25 -18.94 5.85 -4.48
C VAL A 25 -19.99 5.20 -5.35
N THR A 26 -21.17 5.82 -5.44
CA THR A 26 -22.15 5.65 -6.54
C THR A 26 -23.09 6.86 -6.55
N PRO A 27 -23.60 7.30 -7.72
CA PRO A 27 -22.93 7.54 -9.00
C PRO A 27 -23.07 9.04 -9.41
N ASP A 28 -22.49 9.41 -10.55
CA ASP A 28 -22.53 10.73 -11.21
C ASP A 28 -21.53 11.80 -10.74
N VAL A 29 -20.29 11.39 -10.48
CA VAL A 29 -19.12 12.29 -10.58
C VAL A 29 -18.36 11.91 -11.84
N TYR A 30 -18.48 12.72 -12.90
CA TYR A 30 -17.59 12.58 -14.05
C TYR A 30 -16.23 13.14 -13.65
N TYR A 31 -15.33 12.26 -13.20
CA TYR A 31 -13.91 12.56 -13.17
C TYR A 31 -13.50 12.94 -14.60
N THR A 32 -13.13 14.20 -14.85
CA THR A 32 -12.53 14.57 -16.14
C THR A 32 -11.07 14.18 -16.22
N ASN A 33 -10.40 13.98 -15.09
CA ASN A 33 -9.02 13.54 -15.09
C ASN A 33 -8.91 12.05 -15.35
N ILE A 34 -8.14 11.71 -16.38
CA ILE A 34 -7.82 10.35 -16.78
C ILE A 34 -6.35 10.08 -16.49
N ARG A 35 -6.04 8.90 -15.97
CA ARG A 35 -4.68 8.44 -15.72
C ARG A 35 -4.25 7.51 -16.85
N VAL A 36 -3.30 7.94 -17.66
CA VAL A 36 -2.82 7.22 -18.84
C VAL A 36 -1.45 6.62 -18.57
N ALA A 37 -1.34 5.30 -18.59
CA ALA A 37 -0.08 4.59 -18.54
C ALA A 37 0.64 4.71 -19.89
N LEU A 38 1.80 5.38 -19.89
CA LEU A 38 2.61 5.61 -21.08
C LEU A 38 3.53 4.41 -21.35
N LYS A 39 2.93 3.28 -21.75
CA LYS A 39 3.65 2.04 -22.04
C LYS A 39 4.68 2.26 -23.16
N SER A 40 4.34 3.06 -24.17
CA SER A 40 5.26 3.39 -25.27
C SER A 40 6.47 4.23 -24.82
N MET A 41 6.43 4.79 -23.61
CA MET A 41 7.49 5.61 -23.02
C MET A 41 8.25 4.88 -21.90
N SER A 42 7.94 3.61 -21.61
CA SER A 42 8.56 2.88 -20.51
C SER A 42 10.06 2.60 -20.76
N SER A 43 10.89 2.77 -19.74
CA SER A 43 12.36 2.61 -19.84
C SER A 43 12.99 2.32 -18.47
N LYS A 44 14.18 1.70 -18.45
CA LYS A 44 14.96 1.46 -17.22
C LYS A 44 15.51 2.74 -16.59
N GLN A 45 15.70 3.78 -17.41
CA GLN A 45 16.15 5.12 -17.01
C GLN A 45 15.37 6.18 -17.79
N MET A 46 15.06 7.27 -17.11
CA MET A 46 14.30 8.39 -17.67
C MET A 46 15.01 9.70 -17.37
N LYS A 47 15.06 10.55 -18.39
CA LYS A 47 15.51 11.93 -18.29
C LYS A 47 14.36 12.82 -18.71
N VAL A 48 13.86 13.61 -17.79
CA VAL A 48 12.66 14.41 -17.95
C VAL A 48 13.03 15.88 -17.96
N THR A 49 12.58 16.63 -18.97
CA THR A 49 12.76 18.09 -19.02
C THR A 49 11.46 18.78 -18.64
N LEU A 50 11.52 19.69 -17.65
CA LEU A 50 10.36 20.42 -17.18
C LEU A 50 10.26 21.77 -17.90
N ASN A 51 9.14 22.05 -18.56
CA ASN A 51 8.86 23.37 -19.15
C ASN A 51 7.77 24.05 -18.29
N GLY A 52 8.20 24.53 -17.13
CA GLY A 52 7.36 25.09 -16.07
C GLY A 52 7.86 24.69 -14.68
N ASP A 53 7.28 25.30 -13.65
CA ASP A 53 7.60 24.99 -12.26
C ASP A 53 6.82 23.75 -11.79
N TYR A 54 7.48 22.86 -11.05
CA TYR A 54 6.88 21.61 -10.54
C TYR A 54 7.22 21.39 -9.07
N VAL A 55 6.36 20.63 -8.39
CA VAL A 55 6.65 20.01 -7.10
C VAL A 55 7.03 18.55 -7.34
N LEU A 56 8.27 18.20 -7.03
CA LEU A 56 8.74 16.81 -7.03
C LEU A 56 8.49 16.19 -5.67
N ARG A 57 7.91 14.99 -5.66
CA ARG A 57 7.74 14.17 -4.45
C ARG A 57 8.30 12.77 -4.68
N LEU A 58 9.04 12.27 -3.70
CA LEU A 58 9.44 10.87 -3.66
C LEU A 58 8.62 10.18 -2.58
N LYS A 59 8.06 9.01 -2.89
CA LYS A 59 7.30 8.20 -1.94
C LYS A 59 7.92 6.82 -1.77
N VAL A 60 7.88 6.33 -0.54
CA VAL A 60 8.27 4.97 -0.17
C VAL A 60 7.04 4.20 0.30
N LYS A 61 7.01 2.89 0.02
CA LYS A 61 5.94 2.00 0.46
C LYS A 61 6.34 1.31 1.76
N ASN A 62 5.42 1.24 2.71
CA ASN A 62 5.58 0.39 3.88
C ASN A 62 5.26 -1.08 3.54
N GLN A 63 5.34 -1.97 4.53
CA GLN A 63 5.05 -3.40 4.36
C GLN A 63 3.59 -3.69 3.93
N SER A 64 2.64 -2.79 4.21
CA SER A 64 1.25 -2.92 3.78
C SER A 64 0.98 -2.31 2.40
N GLY A 65 2.02 -1.83 1.70
CA GLY A 65 1.91 -1.19 0.39
C GLY A 65 1.43 0.25 0.42
N GLN A 66 1.23 0.84 1.61
CA GLN A 66 0.83 2.24 1.78
C GLN A 66 2.02 3.17 1.50
N GLU A 67 1.76 4.25 0.77
CA GLU A 67 2.77 5.22 0.35
C GLU A 67 2.93 6.36 1.34
N PHE A 68 4.19 6.73 1.62
CA PHE A 68 4.58 7.85 2.47
C PHE A 68 5.55 8.75 1.73
N GLU A 69 5.32 10.06 1.76
CA GLU A 69 6.26 11.04 1.22
C GLU A 69 7.55 11.02 2.04
N SER A 70 8.67 10.68 1.39
CA SER A 70 10.00 10.66 2.00
C SER A 70 10.83 11.89 1.64
N PHE A 71 10.48 12.57 0.55
CA PHE A 71 11.16 13.77 0.09
C PHE A 71 10.22 14.63 -0.75
N LYS A 72 10.35 15.95 -0.64
CA LYS A 72 9.62 16.93 -1.42
C LYS A 72 10.52 18.13 -1.72
N THR A 73 10.48 18.61 -2.95
CA THR A 73 11.15 19.85 -3.35
C THR A 73 10.39 20.52 -4.48
N ASN A 74 10.59 21.82 -4.64
CA ASN A 74 10.15 22.56 -5.82
C ASN A 74 11.27 22.54 -6.86
N LEU A 75 10.90 22.39 -8.12
CA LEU A 75 11.75 22.43 -9.30
C LEU A 75 11.30 23.58 -10.19
N LYS A 76 12.24 24.24 -10.84
CA LYS A 76 11.98 25.36 -11.74
C LYS A 76 11.89 24.92 -13.19
N SER A 77 11.32 25.77 -14.04
CA SER A 77 11.40 25.58 -15.49
C SER A 77 12.84 25.28 -15.94
N ASP A 78 12.96 24.48 -16.98
CA ASP A 78 14.19 23.96 -17.59
C ASP A 78 14.99 22.98 -16.71
N SER A 79 14.47 22.63 -15.53
CA SER A 79 15.07 21.57 -14.71
C SER A 79 15.03 20.22 -15.43
N ILE A 80 16.12 19.46 -15.30
CA ILE A 80 16.21 18.08 -15.79
C ILE A 80 16.10 17.13 -14.59
N VAL A 81 15.13 16.22 -14.63
CA VAL A 81 14.93 15.17 -13.62
C VAL A 81 15.38 13.85 -14.24
N ASP A 82 16.59 13.40 -13.85
CA ASP A 82 17.19 12.14 -14.31
C ASP A 82 17.12 11.08 -13.20
N PHE A 83 16.49 9.94 -13.50
CA PHE A 83 16.29 8.85 -12.54
C PHE A 83 16.26 7.49 -13.23
N LYS A 84 16.67 6.46 -12.50
CA LYS A 84 16.83 5.09 -13.01
C LYS A 84 16.43 4.05 -11.98
N ILE A 85 16.22 2.81 -12.42
CA ILE A 85 16.05 1.68 -11.51
C ILE A 85 17.42 1.27 -10.93
N GLU A 86 17.51 1.20 -9.61
CA GLU A 86 18.67 0.69 -8.88
C GLU A 86 18.19 -0.07 -7.63
N GLY A 87 18.63 -1.32 -7.45
CA GLY A 87 18.23 -2.14 -6.30
C GLY A 87 16.71 -2.40 -6.21
N GLY A 88 16.01 -2.44 -7.35
CA GLY A 88 14.55 -2.62 -7.38
C GLY A 88 13.74 -1.40 -6.97
N LYS A 89 14.38 -0.23 -6.80
CA LYS A 89 13.74 1.06 -6.49
C LYS A 89 14.11 2.11 -7.53
N ILE A 90 13.36 3.21 -7.59
CA ILE A 90 13.69 4.38 -8.41
C ILE A 90 14.72 5.20 -7.65
N LYS A 91 15.88 5.40 -8.26
CA LYS A 91 16.93 6.27 -7.75
C LYS A 91 16.87 7.62 -8.44
N TYR A 92 16.69 8.66 -7.65
CA TYR A 92 16.83 10.06 -8.05
C TYR A 92 17.91 10.70 -7.18
N LEU A 93 18.98 11.19 -7.80
CA LEU A 93 20.19 11.63 -7.11
C LEU A 93 20.72 10.52 -6.16
N ASP A 94 20.82 10.81 -4.86
CA ASP A 94 21.24 9.92 -3.78
C ASP A 94 20.06 9.19 -3.10
N LYS A 95 18.82 9.42 -3.52
CA LYS A 95 17.60 8.94 -2.85
C LYS A 95 16.96 7.78 -3.60
N LEU A 96 16.51 6.78 -2.85
CA LEU A 96 15.73 5.65 -3.35
C LEU A 96 14.26 5.80 -2.96
N CYS A 97 13.36 5.54 -3.90
CA CYS A 97 11.92 5.62 -3.72
C CYS A 97 11.18 4.53 -4.51
N ASP A 98 9.93 4.27 -4.14
CA ASP A 98 9.06 3.33 -4.85
C ASP A 98 8.21 4.06 -5.91
N VAL A 99 7.95 5.36 -5.70
CA VAL A 99 7.20 6.23 -6.61
C VAL A 99 7.87 7.61 -6.64
N LEU A 100 7.99 8.17 -7.85
CA LEU A 100 8.37 9.57 -8.07
C LEU A 100 7.17 10.29 -8.69
N GLU A 101 6.78 11.44 -8.13
CA GLU A 101 5.69 12.27 -8.63
C GLU A 101 6.18 13.66 -9.00
N LEU A 102 5.64 14.19 -10.09
CA LEU A 102 5.84 15.56 -10.57
C LEU A 102 4.46 16.20 -10.76
N GLU A 103 4.17 17.17 -9.91
CA GLU A 103 2.93 17.95 -9.97
C GLU A 103 3.25 19.37 -10.47
N PRO A 104 2.65 19.83 -11.58
CA PRO A 104 2.88 21.18 -12.09
C PRO A 104 2.31 22.23 -11.13
N VAL A 105 3.02 23.34 -10.94
CA VAL A 105 2.54 24.48 -10.13
C VAL A 105 1.45 25.25 -10.89
N LEU A 106 1.57 25.33 -12.22
CA LEU A 106 0.59 25.95 -13.10
C LEU A 106 0.06 24.93 -14.10
N ASN A 107 -1.25 24.95 -14.37
CA ASN A 107 -1.92 23.98 -15.25
C ASN A 107 -1.42 23.97 -16.71
N ASN A 108 -0.75 25.03 -17.16
CA ASN A 108 -0.15 25.12 -18.49
C ASN A 108 1.33 24.67 -18.52
N SER A 109 1.91 24.27 -17.39
CA SER A 109 3.25 23.72 -17.33
C SER A 109 3.28 22.38 -18.05
N THR A 110 4.36 22.10 -18.77
CA THR A 110 4.51 20.87 -19.53
C THR A 110 5.77 20.13 -19.15
N LEU A 111 5.82 18.85 -19.51
CA LEU A 111 6.91 17.96 -19.23
C LEU A 111 7.27 17.20 -20.49
N THR A 112 8.55 17.16 -20.83
CA THR A 112 9.08 16.52 -22.04
C THR A 112 9.86 15.25 -21.71
N LEU A 113 9.51 14.16 -22.39
CA LEU A 113 10.16 12.85 -22.30
C LEU A 113 10.81 12.45 -23.63
N PRO A 114 12.03 11.88 -23.63
CA PRO A 114 12.61 11.24 -24.79
C PRO A 114 11.87 9.94 -25.12
N ILE A 115 11.70 9.65 -26.41
CA ILE A 115 11.07 8.40 -26.87
C ILE A 115 12.11 7.27 -26.76
N PRO A 116 11.87 6.17 -26.02
CA PRO A 116 12.89 5.14 -25.78
C PRO A 116 13.49 4.52 -27.06
N SER A 117 12.71 4.46 -28.14
CA SER A 117 13.12 3.89 -29.42
C SER A 117 13.82 4.89 -30.36
N SER A 118 14.15 6.11 -29.91
CA SER A 118 14.70 7.18 -30.76
C SER A 118 15.64 8.09 -29.95
N THR A 119 16.81 8.40 -30.49
CA THR A 119 17.78 9.29 -29.81
C THR A 119 17.38 10.76 -29.86
N ASP A 120 16.68 11.19 -30.91
CA ASP A 120 16.49 12.63 -31.18
C ASP A 120 15.03 13.09 -31.10
N LYS A 121 14.11 12.20 -30.69
CA LYS A 121 12.67 12.49 -30.65
C LYS A 121 12.16 12.51 -29.22
N THR A 122 11.32 13.49 -28.94
CA THR A 122 10.68 13.67 -27.64
C THR A 122 9.17 13.75 -27.79
N ARG A 123 8.46 13.60 -26.68
CA ARG A 123 7.04 13.93 -26.54
C ARG A 123 6.85 14.82 -25.32
N THR A 124 5.98 15.80 -25.46
CA THR A 124 5.66 16.74 -24.39
C THR A 124 4.25 16.48 -23.91
N TYR A 125 4.00 16.65 -22.61
CA TYR A 125 2.74 16.32 -21.96
C TYR A 125 2.33 17.42 -21.00
N LEU A 126 1.02 17.56 -20.80
CA LEU A 126 0.39 18.37 -19.76
C LEU A 126 0.00 17.50 -18.56
N GLY A 127 -0.28 18.15 -17.43
CA GLY A 127 -0.82 17.50 -16.25
C GLY A 127 0.24 16.83 -15.37
N ASP A 128 -0.24 16.00 -14.45
CA ASP A 128 0.60 15.43 -13.40
C ASP A 128 1.26 14.15 -13.91
N PHE A 129 2.43 13.85 -13.35
CA PHE A 129 3.15 12.63 -13.65
C PHE A 129 3.45 11.83 -12.40
N ARG A 130 3.24 10.53 -12.53
CA ARG A 130 3.59 9.54 -11.53
C ARG A 130 4.39 8.43 -12.18
N PHE A 131 5.59 8.19 -11.70
CA PHE A 131 6.51 7.17 -12.21
C PHE A 131 6.57 6.02 -11.22
N VAL A 132 6.30 4.81 -11.72
CA VAL A 132 6.27 3.57 -10.93
C VAL A 132 7.08 2.49 -11.63
N ILE A 133 7.59 1.53 -10.87
CA ILE A 133 8.26 0.35 -11.46
C ILE A 133 7.20 -0.65 -11.93
N SER A 134 7.35 -1.13 -13.16
CA SER A 134 6.53 -2.19 -13.77
C SER A 134 7.45 -3.17 -14.50
N GLY A 135 7.65 -4.35 -13.90
CA GLY A 135 8.65 -5.30 -14.38
C GLY A 135 10.06 -4.73 -14.24
N GLU A 136 10.83 -4.73 -15.34
CA GLU A 136 12.18 -4.17 -15.36
C GLU A 136 12.25 -2.68 -15.72
N ASN A 137 11.11 -2.04 -16.01
CA ASN A 137 11.05 -0.67 -16.51
C ASN A 137 10.32 0.26 -15.55
N ILE A 138 10.58 1.55 -15.70
CA ILE A 138 9.77 2.61 -15.12
C ILE A 138 8.63 2.90 -16.09
N LEU A 139 7.40 2.88 -15.58
CA LEU A 139 6.18 3.23 -16.28
C LEU A 139 5.74 4.64 -15.85
N PRO A 140 5.70 5.62 -16.77
CA PRO A 140 5.07 6.90 -16.51
C PRO A 140 3.55 6.75 -16.55
N ILE A 141 2.87 7.36 -15.60
CA ILE A 141 1.41 7.50 -15.56
C ILE A 141 1.13 9.00 -15.58
N ASN A 142 0.46 9.45 -16.64
CA ASN A 142 0.09 10.85 -16.83
C ASN A 142 -1.37 11.07 -16.42
N THR A 143 -1.61 11.92 -15.42
CA THR A 143 -2.96 12.34 -15.01
C THR A 143 -3.31 13.65 -15.71
N ILE A 144 -4.38 13.66 -16.50
CA ILE A 144 -4.70 14.79 -17.37
C ILE A 144 -6.21 14.95 -17.56
N ASP A 145 -6.67 16.20 -17.69
CA ASP A 145 -8.07 16.51 -18.04
C ASP A 145 -8.41 15.95 -19.43
N VAL A 146 -9.62 15.39 -19.57
CA VAL A 146 -10.07 14.70 -20.79
C VAL A 146 -10.01 15.58 -22.02
N GLU A 147 -10.30 16.87 -21.94
CA GLU A 147 -10.25 17.74 -23.12
C GLU A 147 -8.81 17.94 -23.61
N ASN A 148 -7.86 18.07 -22.69
CA ASN A 148 -6.43 18.14 -23.02
C ASN A 148 -5.89 16.79 -23.49
N TYR A 149 -6.40 15.68 -22.94
CA TYR A 149 -6.09 14.33 -23.42
C TYR A 149 -6.49 14.15 -24.88
N LEU A 150 -7.67 14.64 -25.28
CA LEU A 150 -8.18 14.53 -26.65
C LEU A 150 -7.28 15.22 -27.69
N VAL A 151 -6.60 16.32 -27.32
CA VAL A 151 -5.61 16.98 -28.19
C VAL A 151 -4.49 16.00 -28.59
N GLY A 152 -4.07 15.17 -27.65
CA GLY A 152 -3.04 14.15 -27.88
C GLY A 152 -3.55 12.86 -28.54
N VAL A 153 -4.87 12.68 -28.65
CA VAL A 153 -5.51 11.48 -29.20
C VAL A 153 -5.99 11.70 -30.63
N ILE A 154 -6.82 12.72 -30.88
CA ILE A 154 -7.61 12.81 -32.13
C ILE A 154 -6.73 12.79 -33.38
N GLY A 155 -5.71 13.65 -33.44
CA GLY A 155 -4.81 13.70 -34.60
C GLY A 155 -3.93 12.45 -34.73
N ASN A 156 -3.62 11.77 -33.62
CA ASN A 156 -2.83 10.54 -33.62
C ASN A 156 -3.64 9.28 -33.97
N GLU A 157 -4.94 9.32 -33.75
CA GLU A 157 -5.89 8.26 -34.10
C GLU A 157 -6.40 8.42 -35.53
N MET A 158 -7.00 9.57 -35.84
CA MET A 158 -7.68 9.79 -37.13
C MET A 158 -6.75 10.34 -38.22
N GLY A 159 -5.61 10.92 -37.84
CA GLY A 159 -4.67 11.56 -38.75
C GLY A 159 -4.85 13.08 -38.86
N PHE A 160 -3.78 13.78 -39.22
CA PHE A 160 -3.73 15.23 -39.42
C PHE A 160 -4.10 15.66 -40.86
N ASP A 161 -4.18 14.70 -41.77
CA ASP A 161 -4.40 14.88 -43.20
C ASP A 161 -5.88 14.67 -43.60
N VAL A 162 -6.83 14.85 -42.67
CA VAL A 162 -8.27 14.83 -42.99
C VAL A 162 -8.58 16.02 -43.91
N PRO A 163 -9.18 15.83 -45.10
CA PRO A 163 -9.47 16.94 -46.00
C PRO A 163 -10.42 17.94 -45.34
N GLY A 164 -10.28 19.24 -45.65
CA GLY A 164 -11.07 20.31 -45.00
C GLY A 164 -12.58 20.12 -45.08
N GLY A 165 -13.09 19.58 -46.19
CA GLY A 165 -14.51 19.23 -46.37
C GLY A 165 -15.01 18.10 -45.45
N ALA A 166 -14.12 17.39 -44.76
CA ALA A 166 -14.41 16.29 -43.84
C ALA A 166 -14.12 16.62 -42.37
N SER A 167 -13.99 17.90 -42.01
CA SER A 167 -13.65 18.34 -40.64
C SER A 167 -14.65 17.88 -39.56
N GLU A 168 -15.91 17.61 -39.93
CA GLU A 168 -16.90 16.99 -39.03
C GLU A 168 -16.43 15.64 -38.47
N ALA A 169 -15.58 14.89 -39.18
CA ALA A 169 -15.01 13.63 -38.68
C ALA A 169 -14.21 13.81 -37.39
N TYR A 170 -13.54 14.96 -37.19
CA TYR A 170 -12.84 15.25 -35.94
C TYR A 170 -13.81 15.39 -34.76
N LYS A 171 -15.03 15.89 -34.98
CA LYS A 171 -16.08 15.94 -33.94
C LYS A 171 -16.57 14.55 -33.59
N VAL A 172 -16.76 13.69 -34.60
CA VAL A 172 -17.12 12.28 -34.40
C VAL A 172 -16.06 11.59 -33.55
N GLN A 173 -14.77 11.76 -33.89
CA GLN A 173 -13.67 11.20 -33.10
C GLN A 173 -13.59 11.80 -31.70
N ALA A 174 -13.80 13.11 -31.53
CA ALA A 174 -13.78 13.76 -30.21
C ALA A 174 -14.80 13.15 -29.26
N VAL A 175 -16.06 13.05 -29.69
CA VAL A 175 -17.15 12.50 -28.88
C VAL A 175 -16.94 11.02 -28.59
N ALA A 176 -16.56 10.22 -29.59
CA ALA A 176 -16.28 8.79 -29.40
C ALA A 176 -15.09 8.58 -28.44
N SER A 177 -13.98 9.31 -28.64
CA SER A 177 -12.80 9.21 -27.79
C SER A 177 -13.06 9.65 -26.35
N ARG A 178 -13.81 10.75 -26.15
CA ARG A 178 -14.19 11.23 -24.82
C ARG A 178 -15.02 10.19 -24.08
N THR A 179 -16.03 9.66 -24.77
CA THR A 179 -16.92 8.63 -24.21
C THR A 179 -16.13 7.39 -23.80
N TYR A 180 -15.25 6.90 -24.69
CA TYR A 180 -14.41 5.73 -24.42
C TYR A 180 -13.52 5.95 -23.19
N ALA A 181 -12.85 7.10 -23.13
CA ALA A 181 -11.92 7.42 -22.07
C ALA A 181 -12.62 7.48 -20.70
N LEU A 182 -13.76 8.18 -20.62
CA LEU A 182 -14.54 8.31 -19.39
C LEU A 182 -15.20 6.98 -18.97
N LYS A 183 -15.66 6.16 -19.92
CA LYS A 183 -16.22 4.82 -19.61
C LYS A 183 -15.19 3.89 -18.99
N ASN A 184 -13.91 4.08 -19.31
CA ASN A 184 -12.82 3.20 -18.91
C ASN A 184 -12.02 3.70 -17.69
N ILE A 185 -12.53 4.71 -16.97
CA ILE A 185 -11.99 5.10 -15.67
C ILE A 185 -12.15 3.96 -14.67
N LYS A 186 -11.06 3.60 -13.99
CA LYS A 186 -10.95 2.46 -13.07
C LYS A 186 -10.48 2.96 -11.70
N PRO A 187 -11.38 3.41 -10.81
CA PRO A 187 -11.01 4.01 -9.52
C PRO A 187 -10.09 3.12 -8.66
N SER A 188 -10.27 1.80 -8.73
CA SER A 188 -9.47 0.82 -7.98
C SER A 188 -8.12 0.47 -8.62
N SER A 189 -7.83 0.96 -9.82
CA SER A 189 -6.56 0.76 -10.53
C SER A 189 -5.60 1.93 -10.32
N SER A 190 -4.30 1.71 -10.56
CA SER A 190 -3.29 2.79 -10.57
C SER A 190 -3.41 3.72 -11.79
N PHE A 191 -4.03 3.25 -12.87
CA PHE A 191 -4.30 4.01 -14.09
C PHE A 191 -5.54 3.47 -14.82
N ASP A 192 -6.03 4.24 -15.78
CA ASP A 192 -7.31 4.02 -16.46
C ASP A 192 -7.12 3.45 -17.88
N LEU A 193 -6.22 4.08 -18.65
CA LEU A 193 -5.96 3.80 -20.07
C LEU A 193 -4.47 3.57 -20.36
N TYR A 194 -4.17 2.95 -21.49
CA TYR A 194 -2.83 2.94 -22.09
C TYR A 194 -2.70 3.98 -23.21
N ASP A 195 -1.47 4.36 -23.55
CA ASP A 195 -1.15 5.33 -24.60
C ASP A 195 -1.00 4.73 -26.03
N ASP A 196 -1.33 3.45 -26.18
CA ASP A 196 -1.22 2.68 -27.42
C ASP A 196 -2.58 2.10 -27.86
N THR A 197 -2.55 1.26 -28.90
CA THR A 197 -3.75 0.65 -29.50
C THR A 197 -4.50 -0.32 -28.58
N SER A 198 -4.00 -0.61 -27.36
CA SER A 198 -4.78 -1.34 -26.35
C SER A 198 -5.83 -0.44 -25.67
N SER A 199 -5.72 0.88 -25.81
CA SER A 199 -6.75 1.84 -25.43
C SER A 199 -6.93 2.87 -26.54
N GLN A 200 -6.16 3.97 -26.51
CA GLN A 200 -6.15 4.97 -27.56
C GLN A 200 -4.73 5.52 -27.70
N VAL A 201 -4.34 5.85 -28.93
CA VAL A 201 -3.02 6.39 -29.26
C VAL A 201 -2.90 7.82 -28.73
N TYR A 202 -2.37 7.94 -27.51
CA TYR A 202 -2.12 9.21 -26.84
C TYR A 202 -0.63 9.56 -26.90
N LYS A 203 -0.28 10.72 -27.47
CA LYS A 203 1.13 11.14 -27.59
C LYS A 203 1.46 12.46 -26.89
N GLY A 204 0.60 12.90 -25.96
CA GLY A 204 0.76 14.17 -25.26
C GLY A 204 0.37 15.37 -26.12
N ILE A 205 0.90 16.55 -25.80
CA ILE A 205 0.64 17.77 -26.59
C ILE A 205 1.32 17.68 -27.97
N MET A 206 0.67 18.28 -28.96
CA MET A 206 1.19 18.38 -30.32
C MET A 206 1.91 19.71 -30.52
N SER A 207 2.79 19.77 -31.52
CA SER A 207 3.64 20.94 -31.76
C SER A 207 2.87 22.17 -32.27
N GLY A 208 1.63 21.97 -32.69
CA GLY A 208 0.77 22.98 -33.31
C GLY A 208 1.15 23.26 -34.76
N LYS A 209 2.17 22.58 -35.30
CA LYS A 209 2.63 22.71 -36.69
C LYS A 209 1.97 21.70 -37.62
N GLU A 210 1.22 20.76 -37.08
CA GLU A 210 0.54 19.72 -37.83
C GLU A 210 -0.60 20.30 -38.66
N THR A 211 -0.79 19.78 -39.87
CA THR A 211 -1.92 20.15 -40.72
C THR A 211 -3.24 19.92 -39.98
N ASN A 212 -4.21 20.82 -40.15
CA ASN A 212 -5.53 20.76 -39.49
C ASN A 212 -5.53 20.80 -37.95
N PHE A 213 -4.44 21.15 -37.28
CA PHE A 213 -4.41 21.24 -35.82
C PHE A 213 -5.53 22.15 -35.27
N ASP A 214 -5.74 23.32 -35.87
CA ASP A 214 -6.81 24.24 -35.47
C ASP A 214 -8.21 23.64 -35.65
N ASN A 215 -8.42 22.81 -36.69
CA ASN A 215 -9.69 22.11 -36.91
C ASN A 215 -9.94 21.05 -35.83
N ILE A 216 -8.89 20.38 -35.35
CA ILE A 216 -8.96 19.43 -34.24
C ILE A 216 -9.34 20.16 -32.95
N ILE A 217 -8.63 21.25 -32.61
CA ILE A 217 -8.94 22.05 -31.42
C ILE A 217 -10.37 22.61 -31.47
N LYS A 218 -10.78 23.12 -32.64
CA LYS A 218 -12.15 23.58 -32.88
C LYS A 218 -13.17 22.46 -32.66
N ALA A 219 -12.93 21.26 -33.20
CA ALA A 219 -13.83 20.12 -33.03
C ALA A 219 -13.95 19.67 -31.56
N ILE A 220 -12.84 19.65 -30.81
CA ILE A 220 -12.84 19.36 -29.36
C ILE A 220 -13.71 20.39 -28.63
N ASN A 221 -13.48 21.68 -28.88
CA ASN A 221 -14.20 22.77 -28.22
C ASN A 221 -15.70 22.79 -28.56
N GLU A 222 -16.06 22.59 -29.84
CA GLU A 222 -17.46 22.58 -30.29
C GLU A 222 -18.24 21.35 -29.79
N THR A 223 -17.55 20.28 -29.37
CA THR A 223 -18.15 19.07 -28.80
C THR A 223 -17.80 18.89 -27.32
N LYS A 224 -17.36 19.96 -26.64
CA LYS A 224 -16.90 19.88 -25.25
C LYS A 224 -18.00 19.31 -24.36
N GLY A 225 -17.63 18.30 -23.56
CA GLY A 225 -18.58 17.60 -22.68
C GLY A 225 -19.59 16.68 -23.40
N GLU A 226 -19.64 16.63 -24.73
CA GLU A 226 -20.53 15.70 -25.44
C GLU A 226 -19.99 14.27 -25.37
N VAL A 227 -20.87 13.35 -24.96
CA VAL A 227 -20.61 11.91 -24.82
C VAL A 227 -21.78 11.08 -25.34
N LEU A 228 -21.54 9.81 -25.65
CA LEU A 228 -22.56 8.86 -26.08
C LEU A 228 -23.04 8.02 -24.90
N THR A 229 -24.35 7.92 -24.77
CA THR A 229 -25.00 7.13 -23.72
C THR A 229 -26.00 6.14 -24.30
N TYR A 230 -26.15 5.00 -23.62
CA TYR A 230 -27.19 4.01 -23.87
C TYR A 230 -27.84 3.67 -22.54
N ASN A 231 -29.17 3.79 -22.45
CA ASN A 231 -29.92 3.66 -21.20
C ASN A 231 -29.39 4.55 -20.05
N GLY A 232 -28.91 5.75 -20.38
CA GLY A 232 -28.37 6.71 -19.41
C GLY A 232 -26.92 6.47 -19.00
N GLU A 233 -26.31 5.34 -19.39
CA GLU A 233 -24.91 5.04 -19.08
C GLU A 233 -23.98 5.35 -20.27
N LEU A 234 -22.74 5.75 -19.98
CA LEU A 234 -21.68 5.85 -21.00
C LEU A 234 -21.50 4.50 -21.73
N ILE A 235 -21.40 4.55 -23.05
CA ILE A 235 -21.14 3.38 -23.88
C ILE A 235 -19.64 3.05 -23.94
N ASN A 236 -19.32 1.81 -24.32
CA ASN A 236 -18.00 1.48 -24.87
C ASN A 236 -17.94 1.92 -26.34
N ALA A 237 -17.49 3.15 -26.58
CA ALA A 237 -17.39 3.75 -27.93
C ALA A 237 -16.14 3.23 -28.68
N TYR A 238 -16.14 1.95 -29.05
CA TYR A 238 -15.03 1.36 -29.82
C TYR A 238 -14.95 1.91 -31.24
N PHE A 239 -13.73 2.07 -31.75
CA PHE A 239 -13.48 2.52 -33.12
C PHE A 239 -12.23 1.86 -33.69
N SER A 240 -12.13 1.80 -35.02
CA SER A 240 -10.92 1.32 -35.71
C SER A 240 -10.65 2.08 -37.00
N ALA A 241 -9.44 1.92 -37.56
CA ALA A 241 -8.99 2.68 -38.73
C ALA A 241 -9.93 2.51 -39.93
N SER A 242 -10.27 1.27 -40.25
CA SER A 242 -11.29 0.96 -41.26
C SER A 242 -11.94 -0.38 -40.94
N ASN A 243 -13.27 -0.42 -40.98
CA ASN A 243 -14.04 -1.65 -40.77
C ASN A 243 -14.06 -2.53 -42.04
N GLY A 244 -13.69 -1.98 -43.20
CA GLY A 244 -13.67 -2.62 -44.52
C GLY A 244 -15.03 -2.69 -45.19
N GLY A 245 -15.93 -1.77 -44.86
CA GLY A 245 -17.28 -1.67 -45.43
C GLY A 245 -18.38 -2.37 -44.63
N TYR A 246 -18.05 -3.05 -43.53
CA TYR A 246 -19.05 -3.59 -42.59
C TYR A 246 -18.58 -3.40 -41.15
N THR A 247 -19.43 -2.81 -40.30
CA THR A 247 -19.23 -2.87 -38.84
C THR A 247 -19.45 -4.31 -38.35
N GLU A 248 -18.85 -4.65 -37.22
CA GLU A 248 -18.93 -5.99 -36.62
C GLU A 248 -19.64 -5.97 -35.26
N LEU A 249 -20.37 -7.04 -34.95
CA LEU A 249 -20.93 -7.27 -33.62
C LEU A 249 -19.81 -7.43 -32.61
N SER A 250 -19.90 -6.71 -31.49
CA SER A 250 -18.94 -6.83 -30.38
C SER A 250 -18.79 -8.28 -29.89
N GLY A 251 -19.88 -9.07 -29.82
CA GLY A 251 -19.84 -10.49 -29.47
C GLY A 251 -19.13 -11.41 -30.47
N ASN A 252 -18.94 -10.98 -31.73
CA ASN A 252 -18.15 -11.73 -32.72
C ASN A 252 -16.64 -11.47 -32.57
N VAL A 253 -16.26 -10.43 -31.83
CA VAL A 253 -14.87 -10.05 -31.60
C VAL A 253 -14.41 -10.36 -30.18
N TRP A 254 -15.23 -10.06 -29.19
CA TRP A 254 -14.97 -10.24 -27.77
C TRP A 254 -16.04 -11.16 -27.13
N SER A 255 -15.96 -11.37 -25.82
CA SER A 255 -16.94 -12.16 -25.07
C SER A 255 -18.24 -11.40 -24.80
N THR A 256 -18.18 -10.06 -24.68
CA THR A 256 -19.32 -9.21 -24.37
C THR A 256 -20.00 -8.71 -25.63
N ASN A 257 -21.33 -8.81 -25.66
CA ASN A 257 -22.15 -8.23 -26.71
C ASN A 257 -22.86 -6.98 -26.20
N PHE A 258 -22.80 -5.88 -26.96
CA PHE A 258 -23.47 -4.62 -26.68
C PHE A 258 -24.48 -4.31 -27.77
N SER A 259 -25.73 -4.03 -27.39
CA SER A 259 -26.84 -3.79 -28.33
C SER A 259 -26.64 -2.58 -29.24
N TYR A 260 -25.85 -1.60 -28.81
CA TYR A 260 -25.51 -0.41 -29.59
C TYR A 260 -24.30 -0.62 -30.54
N LEU A 261 -23.78 -1.84 -30.66
CA LEU A 261 -22.67 -2.21 -31.56
C LEU A 261 -23.12 -3.32 -32.50
N GLU A 262 -23.83 -2.93 -33.55
CA GLU A 262 -24.47 -3.81 -34.53
C GLU A 262 -23.63 -4.01 -35.79
N THR A 263 -23.83 -5.13 -36.49
CA THR A 263 -23.29 -5.34 -37.85
C THR A 263 -24.13 -4.57 -38.88
N LYS A 264 -23.48 -3.66 -39.61
CA LYS A 264 -24.10 -2.79 -40.63
C LYS A 264 -23.17 -2.63 -41.82
N TYR A 265 -23.74 -2.62 -43.01
CA TYR A 265 -23.01 -2.22 -44.21
C TYR A 265 -22.71 -0.72 -44.16
N ASP A 266 -21.48 -0.35 -44.48
CA ASP A 266 -21.00 1.02 -44.53
C ASP A 266 -20.34 1.28 -45.89
N GLU A 267 -21.12 1.78 -46.85
CA GLU A 267 -20.63 2.09 -48.19
C GLU A 267 -19.49 3.13 -48.19
N PHE A 268 -19.46 4.00 -47.18
CA PHE A 268 -18.42 5.02 -47.04
C PHE A 268 -17.11 4.45 -46.48
N ASP A 269 -17.08 3.19 -46.05
CA ASP A 269 -15.85 2.51 -45.66
C ASP A 269 -15.50 1.34 -46.59
N ASP A 270 -16.36 1.05 -47.57
CA ASP A 270 -16.11 0.03 -48.59
C ASP A 270 -15.11 0.54 -49.64
N PRO A 271 -13.89 -0.01 -49.74
CA PRO A 271 -12.90 0.45 -50.71
C PRO A 271 -13.35 0.28 -52.18
N ALA A 272 -14.37 -0.54 -52.46
CA ALA A 272 -14.90 -0.73 -53.82
C ALA A 272 -15.68 0.49 -54.33
N LYS A 273 -16.11 1.42 -53.46
CA LYS A 273 -16.87 2.60 -53.88
C LYS A 273 -15.95 3.69 -54.41
N THR A 274 -16.30 4.24 -55.57
CA THR A 274 -15.46 5.21 -56.30
C THR A 274 -15.42 6.58 -55.63
N SER A 275 -16.52 7.00 -54.98
CA SER A 275 -16.67 8.28 -54.27
C SER A 275 -15.83 8.41 -52.99
N ASN A 276 -15.27 7.32 -52.47
CA ASN A 276 -14.52 7.33 -51.21
C ASN A 276 -13.14 7.99 -51.40
N ILE A 277 -12.83 8.99 -50.57
CA ILE A 277 -11.53 9.69 -50.58
C ILE A 277 -10.46 8.94 -49.80
N ARG A 278 -10.86 8.11 -48.83
CA ARG A 278 -9.96 7.18 -48.12
C ARG A 278 -10.42 5.75 -48.32
N LYS A 279 -9.51 4.86 -48.68
CA LYS A 279 -9.78 3.44 -48.99
C LYS A 279 -8.76 2.55 -48.30
N MET A 280 -9.20 1.43 -47.73
CA MET A 280 -8.33 0.46 -47.07
C MET A 280 -8.50 -0.93 -47.67
N GLN A 281 -7.57 -1.28 -48.57
CA GLN A 281 -7.44 -2.61 -49.18
C GLN A 281 -5.98 -3.04 -49.12
N TRP A 282 -5.72 -4.32 -48.97
CA TRP A 282 -4.37 -4.86 -48.84
C TRP A 282 -4.26 -6.27 -49.41
N THR A 283 -3.05 -6.62 -49.85
CA THR A 283 -2.70 -7.98 -50.25
C THR A 283 -1.39 -8.38 -49.57
N ARG A 284 -1.34 -9.62 -49.08
CA ARG A 284 -0.16 -10.22 -48.45
C ARG A 284 0.09 -11.59 -49.05
N LYS A 285 1.34 -11.84 -49.46
CA LYS A 285 1.78 -13.13 -50.00
C LYS A 285 2.78 -13.74 -49.04
N LEU A 286 2.54 -14.97 -48.61
CA LEU A 286 3.39 -15.69 -47.67
C LEU A 286 3.62 -17.11 -48.16
N THR A 287 4.89 -17.52 -48.19
CA THR A 287 5.22 -18.93 -48.45
C THR A 287 4.85 -19.79 -47.25
N THR A 288 4.70 -21.11 -47.44
CA THR A 288 4.45 -22.05 -46.34
C THR A 288 5.48 -21.93 -45.21
N SER A 289 6.76 -21.72 -45.54
CA SER A 289 7.82 -21.51 -44.54
C SER A 289 7.65 -20.21 -43.75
N GLN A 290 7.21 -19.13 -44.40
CA GLN A 290 6.92 -17.85 -43.73
C GLN A 290 5.70 -17.97 -42.82
N MET A 291 4.66 -18.69 -43.26
CA MET A 291 3.48 -19.01 -42.45
C MET A 291 3.88 -19.75 -41.17
N GLU A 292 4.67 -20.82 -41.30
CA GLU A 292 5.16 -21.59 -40.15
C GLU A 292 5.96 -20.73 -39.19
N ALA A 293 6.92 -19.95 -39.69
CA ALA A 293 7.75 -19.06 -38.87
C ALA A 293 6.89 -18.06 -38.08
N ASN A 294 5.93 -17.40 -38.74
CA ASN A 294 5.03 -16.45 -38.08
C ASN A 294 4.16 -17.13 -37.00
N MET A 295 3.63 -18.33 -37.28
CA MET A 295 2.82 -19.09 -36.34
C MET A 295 3.61 -19.57 -35.12
N LEU A 296 4.90 -19.90 -35.30
CA LEU A 296 5.80 -20.22 -34.18
C LEU A 296 6.07 -18.96 -33.34
N THR A 297 6.40 -17.84 -33.98
CA THR A 297 6.71 -16.57 -33.29
C THR A 297 5.53 -16.07 -32.45
N ASN A 298 4.31 -16.20 -32.95
CA ASN A 298 3.12 -15.68 -32.25
C ASN A 298 2.42 -16.71 -31.35
N GLY A 299 2.97 -17.92 -31.23
CA GLY A 299 2.45 -18.99 -30.38
C GLY A 299 1.20 -19.71 -30.92
N THR A 300 0.78 -19.45 -32.16
CA THR A 300 -0.28 -20.22 -32.81
C THR A 300 0.16 -21.67 -33.02
N LEU A 301 1.44 -21.90 -33.27
CA LEU A 301 2.08 -23.22 -33.43
C LEU A 301 3.08 -23.45 -32.29
N ALA A 302 3.03 -24.64 -31.68
CA ALA A 302 3.95 -25.02 -30.62
C ALA A 302 5.36 -25.34 -31.15
N ALA A 303 6.39 -25.16 -30.31
CA ALA A 303 7.75 -25.52 -30.67
C ALA A 303 7.86 -27.01 -31.04
N GLY A 304 8.55 -27.32 -32.15
CA GLY A 304 8.67 -28.68 -32.69
C GLY A 304 7.48 -29.14 -33.55
N HIS A 305 6.42 -28.33 -33.66
CA HIS A 305 5.32 -28.57 -34.58
C HIS A 305 5.58 -27.84 -35.90
N LYS A 306 4.95 -28.34 -36.96
CA LYS A 306 5.09 -27.86 -38.33
C LYS A 306 3.73 -27.57 -38.95
N PHE A 307 3.67 -26.57 -39.82
CA PHE A 307 2.49 -26.19 -40.58
C PHE A 307 2.47 -26.96 -41.91
N SER A 308 1.32 -27.56 -42.23
CA SER A 308 1.14 -28.26 -43.51
C SER A 308 0.34 -27.43 -44.50
N LYS A 309 -0.91 -27.08 -44.16
CA LYS A 309 -1.77 -26.28 -45.03
C LYS A 309 -2.93 -25.62 -44.30
N ILE A 310 -3.54 -24.63 -44.93
CA ILE A 310 -4.88 -24.15 -44.58
C ILE A 310 -5.90 -25.06 -45.26
N ASP A 311 -6.88 -25.55 -44.51
CA ASP A 311 -8.07 -26.17 -45.10
C ASP A 311 -9.00 -25.06 -45.61
N LEU A 312 -8.82 -24.65 -46.87
CA LEU A 312 -9.58 -23.54 -47.47
C LEU A 312 -11.10 -23.78 -47.45
N GLY A 313 -11.56 -25.04 -47.44
CA GLY A 313 -12.98 -25.40 -47.38
C GLY A 313 -13.58 -25.25 -45.98
N SER A 314 -12.76 -25.21 -44.93
CA SER A 314 -13.20 -25.03 -43.55
C SER A 314 -13.47 -23.58 -43.14
N ILE A 315 -13.15 -22.62 -44.03
CA ILE A 315 -13.26 -21.20 -43.74
C ILE A 315 -14.73 -20.81 -43.68
N SER A 316 -15.16 -20.36 -42.51
CA SER A 316 -16.47 -19.74 -42.31
C SER A 316 -16.31 -18.26 -41.99
N LYS A 317 -17.36 -17.48 -42.29
CA LYS A 317 -17.38 -16.03 -42.11
C LYS A 317 -18.64 -15.59 -41.39
N PHE A 318 -18.51 -14.52 -40.60
CA PHE A 318 -19.64 -13.76 -40.10
C PHE A 318 -20.33 -12.99 -41.23
N THR A 319 -21.52 -12.43 -40.95
CA THR A 319 -22.26 -11.56 -41.90
C THR A 319 -21.42 -10.39 -42.41
N SER A 320 -20.50 -9.87 -41.61
CA SER A 320 -19.55 -8.81 -42.00
C SER A 320 -18.52 -9.24 -43.07
N GLY A 321 -18.42 -10.55 -43.33
CA GLY A 321 -17.38 -11.17 -44.17
C GLY A 321 -16.08 -11.49 -43.43
N ARG A 322 -15.97 -11.17 -42.13
CA ARG A 322 -14.80 -11.51 -41.29
C ARG A 322 -14.77 -13.00 -40.99
N ILE A 323 -13.56 -13.56 -40.95
CA ILE A 323 -13.34 -14.98 -40.64
C ILE A 323 -13.83 -15.30 -39.22
N SER A 324 -14.75 -16.27 -39.12
CA SER A 324 -15.28 -16.78 -37.86
C SER A 324 -14.60 -18.06 -37.41
N ASN A 325 -14.29 -18.95 -38.35
CA ASN A 325 -13.55 -20.18 -38.12
C ASN A 325 -12.68 -20.54 -39.32
N MET A 326 -11.51 -21.13 -39.07
CA MET A 326 -10.61 -21.69 -40.07
C MET A 326 -9.84 -22.87 -39.45
N ASN A 327 -9.71 -23.97 -40.18
CA ASN A 327 -8.89 -25.10 -39.78
C ASN A 327 -7.54 -25.09 -40.49
N LEU A 328 -6.50 -25.38 -39.72
CA LEU A 328 -5.14 -25.60 -40.22
C LEU A 328 -4.82 -27.09 -40.05
N GLU A 329 -4.09 -27.63 -41.01
CA GLU A 329 -3.44 -28.92 -40.87
C GLU A 329 -1.99 -28.69 -40.42
N CYS A 330 -1.61 -29.33 -39.32
CA CYS A 330 -0.29 -29.25 -38.74
C CYS A 330 0.20 -30.64 -38.38
N TYR A 331 1.50 -30.80 -38.15
CA TYR A 331 2.07 -32.08 -37.73
C TYR A 331 3.24 -31.90 -36.79
N PHE A 332 3.61 -32.96 -36.08
CA PHE A 332 4.86 -33.06 -35.33
C PHE A 332 5.43 -34.47 -35.47
N ASN A 333 6.73 -34.59 -35.25
CA ASN A 333 7.41 -35.88 -35.30
C ASN A 333 7.58 -36.43 -33.89
N LEU A 334 7.33 -37.73 -33.74
CA LEU A 334 7.61 -38.48 -32.53
C LEU A 334 8.81 -39.38 -32.79
N ASP A 335 9.82 -39.29 -31.94
CA ASP A 335 10.92 -40.25 -31.86
C ASP A 335 10.45 -41.57 -31.22
N SER A 336 11.27 -42.62 -31.36
CA SER A 336 10.97 -43.96 -30.82
C SER A 336 10.50 -43.96 -29.36
N GLY A 337 11.13 -43.16 -28.49
CA GLY A 337 10.75 -43.06 -27.08
C GLY A 337 9.36 -42.45 -26.88
N LYS A 338 9.03 -41.38 -27.62
CA LYS A 338 7.70 -40.75 -27.54
C LYS A 338 6.62 -41.62 -28.16
N ILE A 339 6.91 -42.40 -29.21
CA ILE A 339 5.96 -43.35 -29.78
C ILE A 339 5.62 -44.44 -28.75
N LYS A 340 6.64 -45.00 -28.09
CA LYS A 340 6.49 -45.97 -27.00
C LYS A 340 5.62 -45.44 -25.87
N SER A 341 5.83 -44.18 -25.46
CA SER A 341 4.99 -43.49 -24.47
C SER A 341 3.53 -43.33 -24.92
N LEU A 342 3.31 -42.95 -26.18
CA LEU A 342 1.97 -42.79 -26.75
C LEU A 342 1.18 -44.11 -26.69
N ILE A 343 1.79 -45.21 -27.14
CA ILE A 343 1.09 -46.51 -27.22
C ILE A 343 1.14 -47.30 -25.90
N GLY A 344 2.01 -46.92 -24.96
CA GLY A 344 2.12 -47.52 -23.64
C GLY A 344 2.91 -48.83 -23.61
N THR A 345 4.07 -48.88 -24.27
CA THR A 345 4.94 -50.06 -24.34
C THR A 345 6.41 -49.70 -24.09
N ASP A 346 7.22 -50.67 -23.70
CA ASP A 346 8.69 -50.58 -23.65
C ASP A 346 9.36 -51.25 -24.88
N LYS A 347 8.62 -52.08 -25.62
CA LYS A 347 9.09 -52.85 -26.78
C LYS A 347 9.35 -51.98 -28.01
N ASP A 348 10.28 -52.43 -28.86
CA ASP A 348 10.55 -51.79 -30.14
C ASP A 348 9.42 -52.04 -31.14
N ILE A 349 9.15 -51.07 -31.99
CA ILE A 349 8.07 -51.10 -32.98
C ILE A 349 8.69 -51.41 -34.33
N ILE A 350 8.18 -52.40 -35.05
CA ILE A 350 8.69 -52.83 -36.36
C ILE A 350 7.82 -52.26 -37.49
N ASN A 351 6.52 -52.11 -37.26
CA ASN A 351 5.60 -51.62 -38.28
C ASN A 351 4.43 -50.84 -37.68
N VAL A 352 3.86 -49.93 -38.48
CA VAL A 352 2.60 -49.24 -38.17
C VAL A 352 1.70 -49.37 -39.39
N ALA A 353 0.50 -49.92 -39.20
CA ALA A 353 -0.50 -50.08 -40.24
C ALA A 353 -1.76 -49.26 -39.91
N PHE A 354 -2.44 -48.79 -40.95
CA PHE A 354 -3.72 -48.10 -40.84
C PHE A 354 -4.82 -48.93 -41.49
N ASN A 355 -5.94 -49.10 -40.79
CA ASN A 355 -7.13 -49.74 -41.29
C ASN A 355 -8.36 -48.92 -40.91
N LYS A 356 -9.40 -48.95 -41.76
CA LYS A 356 -10.70 -48.37 -41.44
C LYS A 356 -11.66 -49.49 -41.07
N ILE A 357 -12.01 -49.60 -39.79
CA ILE A 357 -12.85 -50.68 -39.26
C ILE A 357 -14.15 -50.06 -38.74
N ASN A 358 -15.30 -50.47 -39.27
CA ASN A 358 -16.61 -49.90 -38.91
C ASN A 358 -16.67 -48.37 -38.99
N ASN A 359 -16.02 -47.80 -40.01
CA ASN A 359 -15.88 -46.36 -40.23
C ASN A 359 -15.03 -45.61 -39.18
N GLU A 360 -14.34 -46.31 -38.28
CA GLU A 360 -13.35 -45.75 -37.35
C GLU A 360 -11.93 -45.95 -37.88
N ASP A 361 -11.09 -44.94 -37.66
CA ASP A 361 -9.67 -44.99 -37.98
C ASP A 361 -8.94 -45.82 -36.90
N VAL A 362 -8.31 -46.92 -37.33
CA VAL A 362 -7.64 -47.88 -36.45
C VAL A 362 -6.19 -48.03 -36.88
N TYR A 363 -5.27 -47.90 -35.91
CA TYR A 363 -3.84 -48.00 -36.12
C TYR A 363 -3.27 -49.20 -35.36
N THR A 364 -2.62 -50.10 -36.08
CA THR A 364 -1.98 -51.30 -35.53
C THR A 364 -0.47 -51.11 -35.52
N PHE A 365 0.13 -51.20 -34.34
CA PHE A 365 1.57 -51.12 -34.09
C PHE A 365 2.11 -52.52 -33.86
N THR A 366 2.84 -53.06 -34.83
CA THR A 366 3.53 -54.35 -34.70
C THR A 366 4.82 -54.15 -33.94
N LEU A 367 4.97 -54.83 -32.81
CA LEU A 367 6.14 -54.77 -31.93
C LEU A 367 7.10 -55.91 -32.25
N THR A 368 8.30 -55.91 -31.66
CA THR A 368 9.18 -57.09 -31.65
C THR A 368 8.50 -58.32 -31.03
N GLU A 369 7.58 -58.08 -30.09
CA GLU A 369 6.77 -59.11 -29.42
C GLU A 369 5.31 -58.63 -29.33
N GLY A 370 4.44 -59.14 -30.22
CA GLY A 370 3.01 -58.85 -30.23
C GLY A 370 2.61 -57.58 -31.01
N GLU A 371 1.34 -57.18 -30.89
CA GLU A 371 0.80 -55.99 -31.55
C GLU A 371 -0.11 -55.19 -30.61
N ILE A 372 -0.13 -53.87 -30.77
CA ILE A 372 -1.04 -52.95 -30.07
C ILE A 372 -1.91 -52.26 -31.11
N THR A 373 -3.22 -52.22 -30.88
CA THR A 373 -4.17 -51.51 -31.76
C THR A 373 -4.82 -50.36 -31.01
N LEU A 374 -4.84 -49.16 -31.61
CA LEU A 374 -5.46 -47.97 -31.06
C LEU A 374 -6.43 -47.34 -32.07
N LYS A 375 -7.59 -46.88 -31.59
CA LYS A 375 -8.50 -46.05 -32.40
C LYS A 375 -7.98 -44.62 -32.45
N GLY A 376 -8.33 -43.89 -33.51
CA GLY A 376 -7.99 -42.46 -33.64
C GLY A 376 -8.45 -41.61 -32.46
N ALA A 377 -9.61 -41.92 -31.88
CA ALA A 377 -10.12 -41.26 -30.68
C ALA A 377 -9.23 -41.49 -29.44
N ASP A 378 -8.68 -42.70 -29.28
CA ASP A 378 -7.77 -43.05 -28.19
C ASP A 378 -6.43 -42.35 -28.36
N ILE A 379 -5.91 -42.31 -29.59
CA ILE A 379 -4.69 -41.55 -29.94
C ILE A 379 -4.90 -40.06 -29.62
N ASN A 380 -6.02 -39.48 -30.04
CA ASN A 380 -6.36 -38.09 -29.75
C ASN A 380 -6.35 -37.80 -28.24
N LYS A 381 -6.98 -38.66 -27.43
CA LYS A 381 -7.02 -38.52 -25.98
C LYS A 381 -5.62 -38.59 -25.38
N LYS A 382 -4.84 -39.61 -25.74
CA LYS A 382 -3.47 -39.79 -25.26
C LYS A 382 -2.55 -38.61 -25.63
N LEU A 383 -2.69 -38.07 -26.85
CA LEU A 383 -1.92 -36.90 -27.27
C LEU A 383 -2.25 -35.64 -26.44
N LYS A 384 -3.50 -35.48 -25.99
CA LYS A 384 -3.89 -34.40 -25.07
C LYS A 384 -3.37 -34.64 -23.67
N ASP A 385 -3.45 -35.87 -23.16
CA ASP A 385 -2.93 -36.24 -21.83
C ASP A 385 -1.40 -36.02 -21.75
N LEU A 386 -0.69 -36.32 -22.84
CA LEU A 386 0.75 -36.09 -22.99
C LEU A 386 1.10 -34.64 -23.35
N LYS A 387 0.11 -33.75 -23.48
CA LYS A 387 0.26 -32.32 -23.81
C LYS A 387 0.91 -32.04 -25.17
N TYR A 388 0.85 -32.99 -26.10
CA TYR A 388 1.19 -32.74 -27.50
C TYR A 388 0.09 -31.95 -28.21
N LEU A 389 -1.19 -32.17 -27.87
CA LEU A 389 -2.31 -31.40 -28.38
C LEU A 389 -2.99 -30.60 -27.27
N ASN A 390 -3.39 -29.36 -27.56
CA ASN A 390 -4.02 -28.47 -26.58
C ASN A 390 -5.40 -27.99 -27.05
N GLY A 391 -6.29 -27.75 -26.08
CA GLY A 391 -7.60 -27.13 -26.32
C GLY A 391 -8.44 -27.86 -27.38
N VAL A 392 -8.83 -27.10 -28.42
CA VAL A 392 -9.71 -27.53 -29.51
C VAL A 392 -8.99 -28.27 -30.65
N ASP A 393 -7.66 -28.44 -30.57
CA ASP A 393 -6.91 -29.22 -31.55
C ASP A 393 -7.35 -30.70 -31.52
N SER A 394 -7.33 -31.37 -32.67
CA SER A 394 -7.75 -32.77 -32.81
C SER A 394 -6.83 -33.56 -33.71
N PHE A 395 -6.48 -34.78 -33.29
CA PHE A 395 -5.78 -35.76 -34.11
C PHE A 395 -6.48 -35.93 -35.47
N LYS A 396 -5.68 -36.04 -36.53
CA LYS A 396 -6.16 -36.27 -37.90
C LYS A 396 -5.75 -37.65 -38.40
N ASN A 397 -4.45 -37.91 -38.48
CA ASN A 397 -3.93 -39.20 -38.95
C ASN A 397 -2.44 -39.38 -38.62
N ILE A 398 -1.93 -40.60 -38.78
CA ILE A 398 -0.49 -40.90 -38.83
C ILE A 398 -0.03 -40.96 -40.29
N ASN A 399 1.12 -40.37 -40.62
CA ASN A 399 1.73 -40.53 -41.94
C ASN A 399 2.50 -41.86 -42.02
N ILE A 400 1.78 -42.93 -42.39
CA ILE A 400 2.32 -44.29 -42.48
C ILE A 400 3.44 -44.38 -43.52
N SER A 401 3.29 -43.74 -44.68
CA SER A 401 4.32 -43.72 -45.73
C SER A 401 5.60 -42.98 -45.34
N GLY A 402 5.54 -42.11 -44.33
CA GLY A 402 6.67 -41.31 -43.85
C GLY A 402 7.39 -41.90 -42.63
N VAL A 403 7.03 -43.12 -42.21
CA VAL A 403 7.66 -43.78 -41.06
C VAL A 403 9.12 -44.08 -41.37
N LYS A 404 10.03 -43.59 -40.53
CA LYS A 404 11.46 -43.86 -40.65
C LYS A 404 11.84 -45.06 -39.83
N LYS A 405 12.67 -45.92 -40.41
CA LYS A 405 13.23 -47.10 -39.75
C LYS A 405 14.76 -47.00 -39.68
N ASP A 406 15.35 -47.63 -38.68
CA ASP A 406 16.79 -47.86 -38.64
C ASP A 406 17.21 -49.01 -39.57
N LEU A 407 18.51 -49.33 -39.57
CA LEU A 407 19.09 -50.41 -40.37
C LEU A 407 18.56 -51.81 -39.98
N GLU A 408 18.00 -51.93 -38.78
CA GLU A 408 17.42 -53.17 -38.25
C GLU A 408 15.92 -53.28 -38.55
N GLY A 409 15.33 -52.27 -39.22
CA GLY A 409 13.93 -52.23 -39.58
C GLY A 409 12.99 -51.78 -38.45
N LYS A 410 13.52 -51.23 -37.35
CA LYS A 410 12.73 -50.69 -36.23
C LYS A 410 12.33 -49.26 -36.50
N VAL A 411 11.10 -48.90 -36.16
CA VAL A 411 10.55 -47.56 -36.30
C VAL A 411 11.24 -46.59 -35.33
N ILE A 412 11.91 -45.58 -35.88
CA ILE A 412 12.64 -44.55 -35.13
C ILE A 412 11.97 -43.18 -35.13
N GLU A 413 11.12 -42.89 -36.13
CA GLU A 413 10.36 -41.65 -36.21
C GLU A 413 9.04 -41.87 -36.97
N LEU A 414 7.96 -41.25 -36.50
CA LEU A 414 6.72 -41.09 -37.26
C LEU A 414 6.15 -39.68 -37.13
N SER A 415 5.38 -39.25 -38.12
CA SER A 415 4.69 -37.95 -38.09
C SER A 415 3.21 -38.11 -37.73
N ILE A 416 2.76 -37.34 -36.74
CA ILE A 416 1.36 -37.22 -36.34
C ILE A 416 0.79 -35.94 -36.95
N TYR A 417 -0.24 -36.07 -37.77
CA TYR A 417 -1.00 -34.94 -38.31
C TYR A 417 -2.21 -34.65 -37.42
N TYR A 418 -2.51 -33.38 -37.25
CA TYR A 418 -3.62 -32.88 -36.46
C TYR A 418 -4.26 -31.65 -37.09
N THR A 419 -5.53 -31.44 -36.77
CA THR A 419 -6.28 -30.24 -37.12
C THR A 419 -6.16 -29.24 -35.98
N LYS A 420 -5.70 -28.03 -36.31
CA LYS A 420 -5.73 -26.87 -35.44
C LYS A 420 -6.88 -25.97 -35.84
N THR A 421 -7.85 -25.81 -34.95
CA THR A 421 -9.04 -25.00 -35.19
C THR A 421 -8.80 -23.58 -34.71
N LEU A 422 -8.82 -22.62 -35.64
CA LEU A 422 -8.82 -21.21 -35.32
C LEU A 422 -10.27 -20.71 -35.22
N ASN A 423 -10.69 -20.28 -34.04
CA ASN A 423 -11.98 -19.63 -33.80
C ASN A 423 -11.87 -18.09 -33.91
N LYS A 424 -12.95 -17.36 -33.60
CA LYS A 424 -12.98 -15.89 -33.64
C LYS A 424 -11.82 -15.17 -32.91
N SER A 425 -11.34 -15.72 -31.80
CA SER A 425 -10.27 -15.12 -31.00
C SER A 425 -8.89 -15.45 -31.58
N THR A 426 -8.64 -16.71 -31.93
CA THR A 426 -7.35 -17.16 -32.44
C THR A 426 -7.13 -16.76 -33.91
N SER A 427 -8.22 -16.58 -34.68
CA SER A 427 -8.16 -16.07 -36.05
C SER A 427 -7.75 -14.60 -36.13
N ARG A 428 -7.97 -13.83 -35.06
CA ARG A 428 -7.52 -12.43 -34.97
C ARG A 428 -6.00 -12.35 -34.87
N ASN A 429 -5.43 -13.17 -34.00
CA ASN A 429 -3.99 -13.21 -33.76
C ASN A 429 -3.26 -14.06 -34.81
N PHE A 430 -3.98 -14.62 -35.79
CA PHE A 430 -3.41 -15.45 -36.82
C PHE A 430 -2.46 -14.62 -37.69
N LEU A 431 -1.16 -14.93 -37.58
CA LEU A 431 -0.04 -14.22 -38.21
C LEU A 431 0.22 -12.79 -37.67
N ASP A 432 -0.35 -12.43 -36.52
CA ASP A 432 0.03 -11.21 -35.80
C ASP A 432 1.44 -11.38 -35.21
N LEU A 433 2.40 -10.57 -35.67
CA LEU A 433 3.75 -10.52 -35.12
C LEU A 433 3.81 -9.47 -33.99
N VAL A 434 4.21 -9.91 -32.79
CA VAL A 434 4.22 -9.07 -31.57
C VAL A 434 5.50 -8.24 -31.41
N GLU A 435 6.60 -8.56 -32.12
CA GLU A 435 7.86 -7.82 -31.99
C GLU A 435 8.49 -7.43 -33.34
N GLY A 436 8.89 -6.15 -33.43
CA GLY A 436 9.68 -5.60 -34.54
C GLY A 436 8.83 -5.08 -35.71
N ASN A 437 9.11 -3.85 -36.14
CA ASN A 437 8.42 -3.04 -37.16
C ASN A 437 8.33 -3.62 -38.60
N LYS A 438 8.30 -4.94 -38.80
CA LYS A 438 8.07 -5.56 -40.12
C LYS A 438 6.57 -5.81 -40.35
N ARG A 439 5.82 -4.73 -40.56
CA ARG A 439 4.37 -4.75 -40.95
C ARG A 439 4.08 -5.48 -42.27
N THR A 440 5.11 -5.99 -42.96
CA THR A 440 5.00 -6.69 -44.25
C THR A 440 4.41 -8.09 -44.11
N ASN A 441 4.43 -8.68 -42.91
CA ASN A 441 4.07 -10.09 -42.70
C ASN A 441 2.81 -10.29 -41.82
N THR A 442 2.17 -9.21 -41.36
CA THR A 442 0.97 -9.23 -40.51
C THR A 442 -0.30 -8.97 -41.33
N LEU A 443 -1.41 -9.60 -40.95
CA LEU A 443 -2.74 -9.33 -41.50
C LEU A 443 -3.34 -8.11 -40.79
N LEU A 444 -3.97 -7.19 -41.53
CA LEU A 444 -4.49 -5.94 -40.93
C LEU A 444 -5.90 -6.09 -40.35
N SER A 445 -6.62 -7.13 -40.75
CA SER A 445 -7.97 -7.42 -40.29
C SER A 445 -8.27 -8.91 -40.48
N THR A 446 -9.35 -9.38 -39.86
CA THR A 446 -9.94 -10.70 -40.15
C THR A 446 -10.84 -10.69 -41.38
N LEU A 447 -10.90 -9.60 -42.14
CA LEU A 447 -11.74 -9.45 -43.33
C LEU A 447 -10.90 -9.67 -44.59
N TYR A 448 -10.71 -10.94 -44.94
CA TYR A 448 -9.93 -11.33 -46.12
C TYR A 448 -10.46 -12.60 -46.80
N ASN A 449 -9.98 -12.79 -48.03
CA ASN A 449 -10.00 -14.06 -48.74
C ASN A 449 -8.57 -14.60 -48.81
N VAL A 450 -8.43 -15.92 -48.86
CA VAL A 450 -7.13 -16.57 -49.02
C VAL A 450 -7.17 -17.57 -50.16
N THR A 451 -6.15 -17.53 -51.02
CA THR A 451 -5.91 -18.51 -52.08
C THR A 451 -4.53 -19.14 -51.89
N TYR A 452 -4.33 -20.33 -52.45
CA TYR A 452 -3.05 -21.03 -52.42
C TYR A 452 -2.61 -21.38 -53.84
N ASP A 453 -1.40 -21.00 -54.19
CA ASP A 453 -0.74 -21.38 -55.42
C ASP A 453 0.26 -22.51 -55.14
N ALA A 454 -0.08 -23.72 -55.59
CA ALA A 454 0.73 -24.91 -55.37
C ALA A 454 2.06 -24.88 -56.15
N SER A 455 2.15 -24.14 -57.26
CA SER A 455 3.38 -24.05 -58.07
C SER A 455 4.46 -23.24 -57.37
N THR A 456 4.05 -22.24 -56.58
CA THR A 456 4.95 -21.34 -55.85
C THR A 456 4.96 -21.60 -54.34
N GLY A 457 4.12 -22.52 -53.85
CA GLY A 457 3.98 -22.81 -52.42
C GLY A 457 3.56 -21.59 -51.59
N THR A 458 2.74 -20.72 -52.19
CA THR A 458 2.44 -19.38 -51.66
C THR A 458 0.95 -19.19 -51.39
N TYR A 459 0.63 -18.71 -50.19
CA TYR A 459 -0.69 -18.21 -49.83
C TYR A 459 -0.81 -16.73 -50.16
N THR A 460 -1.90 -16.34 -50.83
CA THR A 460 -2.24 -14.93 -51.08
C THR A 460 -3.47 -14.56 -50.26
N PHE A 461 -3.29 -13.65 -49.32
CA PHE A 461 -4.36 -13.03 -48.53
C PHE A 461 -4.74 -11.70 -49.15
N SER A 462 -5.98 -11.57 -49.58
CA SER A 462 -6.54 -10.32 -50.13
C SER A 462 -7.64 -9.84 -49.20
N GLY A 463 -7.42 -8.71 -48.53
CA GLY A 463 -8.30 -8.21 -47.50
C GLY A 463 -8.59 -6.72 -47.62
N ARG A 464 -9.53 -6.29 -46.77
CA ARG A 464 -9.93 -4.89 -46.63
C ARG A 464 -10.14 -4.53 -45.17
N GLY A 465 -10.17 -3.23 -44.89
CA GLY A 465 -10.21 -2.71 -43.53
C GLY A 465 -8.91 -2.93 -42.75
N PHE A 466 -8.81 -2.25 -41.62
CA PHE A 466 -7.72 -2.33 -40.66
C PHE A 466 -8.29 -2.16 -39.25
N GLY A 467 -8.23 -3.23 -38.47
CA GLY A 467 -8.67 -3.27 -37.08
C GLY A 467 -9.84 -4.22 -36.84
N HIS A 468 -10.47 -4.07 -35.66
CA HIS A 468 -11.45 -5.03 -35.19
C HIS A 468 -12.81 -4.97 -35.89
N GLY A 469 -13.17 -3.86 -36.53
CA GLY A 469 -14.46 -3.73 -37.23
C GLY A 469 -15.63 -3.30 -36.32
N VAL A 470 -15.50 -3.41 -35.01
CA VAL A 470 -16.55 -3.02 -34.06
C VAL A 470 -16.64 -1.51 -33.88
N GLY A 471 -17.85 -0.96 -33.97
CA GLY A 471 -18.15 0.46 -33.77
C GLY A 471 -17.70 1.35 -34.92
N MET A 472 -17.17 2.52 -34.62
CA MET A 472 -16.89 3.54 -35.63
C MET A 472 -15.70 3.19 -36.53
N SER A 473 -15.88 3.28 -37.87
CA SER A 473 -14.77 3.35 -38.82
C SER A 473 -14.28 4.79 -38.95
N GLN A 474 -12.99 5.03 -38.72
CA GLN A 474 -12.38 6.35 -38.93
C GLN A 474 -12.44 6.76 -40.41
N TYR A 475 -12.09 5.85 -41.33
CA TYR A 475 -12.13 6.10 -42.77
C TYR A 475 -13.57 6.33 -43.24
N GLY A 476 -14.52 5.55 -42.75
CA GLY A 476 -15.93 5.74 -43.06
C GLY A 476 -16.47 7.06 -42.50
N ALA A 477 -16.09 7.46 -41.28
CA ALA A 477 -16.47 8.75 -40.71
C ALA A 477 -15.93 9.93 -41.55
N ILE A 478 -14.67 9.84 -42.01
CA ILE A 478 -14.06 10.83 -42.91
C ILE A 478 -14.82 10.90 -44.24
N ASN A 479 -15.08 9.76 -44.88
CA ASN A 479 -15.79 9.72 -46.16
C ASN A 479 -17.24 10.23 -46.04
N ARG A 480 -17.94 9.91 -44.95
CA ARG A 480 -19.28 10.44 -44.64
C ARG A 480 -19.29 11.94 -44.43
N ALA A 481 -18.34 12.45 -43.64
CA ALA A 481 -18.17 13.88 -43.42
C ALA A 481 -17.85 14.60 -44.74
N TYR A 482 -17.01 14.01 -45.59
CA TYR A 482 -16.64 14.58 -46.88
C TYR A 482 -17.84 14.78 -47.83
N VAL A 483 -18.84 13.91 -47.78
CA VAL A 483 -20.09 14.06 -48.53
C VAL A 483 -21.15 14.90 -47.80
N GLY A 484 -20.78 15.55 -46.70
CA GLY A 484 -21.61 16.54 -46.01
C GLY A 484 -22.44 16.03 -44.83
N GLN A 485 -22.32 14.75 -44.43
CA GLN A 485 -23.01 14.26 -43.23
C GLN A 485 -22.47 14.96 -41.97
N LYS A 486 -23.37 15.31 -41.04
CA LYS A 486 -22.99 15.96 -39.78
C LYS A 486 -22.55 14.94 -38.75
N TYR A 487 -21.72 15.35 -37.80
CA TYR A 487 -21.12 14.45 -36.83
C TYR A 487 -22.15 13.65 -36.03
N LYS A 488 -23.31 14.25 -35.70
CA LYS A 488 -24.40 13.56 -34.98
C LYS A 488 -24.99 12.40 -35.78
N ASP A 489 -25.18 12.58 -37.08
CA ASP A 489 -25.71 11.54 -37.97
C ASP A 489 -24.69 10.41 -38.13
N ILE A 490 -23.41 10.77 -38.25
CA ILE A 490 -22.31 9.80 -38.35
C ILE A 490 -22.21 8.97 -37.06
N LEU A 491 -22.30 9.62 -35.89
CA LEU A 491 -22.32 8.93 -34.60
C LEU A 491 -23.53 8.00 -34.47
N ALA A 492 -24.73 8.45 -34.86
CA ALA A 492 -25.94 7.65 -34.82
C ALA A 492 -25.88 6.42 -35.75
N PHE A 493 -25.17 6.52 -36.87
CA PHE A 493 -24.93 5.39 -37.77
C PHE A 493 -24.09 4.29 -37.10
N TYR A 494 -22.95 4.65 -36.51
CA TYR A 494 -22.02 3.68 -35.90
C TYR A 494 -22.44 3.19 -34.52
N TYR A 495 -23.17 4.01 -33.77
CA TYR A 495 -23.65 3.71 -32.42
C TYR A 495 -25.17 3.87 -32.38
N PRO A 496 -25.93 2.98 -33.06
CA PRO A 496 -27.37 3.06 -33.09
C PRO A 496 -27.98 2.97 -31.70
N ASN A 497 -29.17 3.57 -31.54
CA ASN A 497 -29.95 3.59 -30.31
C ASN A 497 -29.26 4.32 -29.13
N THR A 498 -28.12 4.98 -29.38
CA THR A 498 -27.46 5.83 -28.38
C THR A 498 -27.96 7.26 -28.46
N LYS A 499 -27.75 8.01 -27.37
CA LYS A 499 -28.04 9.44 -27.29
C LYS A 499 -26.76 10.21 -27.02
N ILE A 500 -26.61 11.35 -27.67
CA ILE A 500 -25.61 12.33 -27.26
C ILE A 500 -26.14 12.99 -25.98
N ALA A 501 -25.40 12.84 -24.90
CA ALA A 501 -25.60 13.57 -23.66
C ALA A 501 -24.49 14.62 -23.53
N ASN A 502 -24.78 15.73 -22.87
CA ASN A 502 -23.75 16.68 -22.50
C ASN A 502 -23.49 16.57 -20.99
N LEU A 503 -22.23 16.43 -20.63
CA LEU A 503 -21.73 16.47 -19.26
C LEU A 503 -21.78 17.93 -18.75
N ASN A 504 -22.97 18.54 -18.71
CA ASN A 504 -23.15 19.98 -18.48
C ASN A 504 -23.14 20.40 -17.01
N VAL A 505 -22.73 19.54 -16.09
CA VAL A 505 -22.33 19.95 -14.74
C VAL A 505 -21.05 19.21 -14.39
N ILE A 506 -19.93 19.79 -14.81
CA ILE A 506 -18.64 19.24 -14.42
C ILE A 506 -18.25 19.90 -13.11
N LEU A 507 -18.59 19.22 -12.01
CA LEU A 507 -17.94 19.49 -10.74
C LEU A 507 -16.43 19.30 -10.94
N LYS A 508 -15.67 20.39 -10.87
CA LYS A 508 -14.20 20.35 -10.93
C LYS A 508 -13.64 19.77 -9.65
N SER A 509 -14.06 20.30 -8.51
CA SER A 509 -13.67 19.85 -7.18
C SER A 509 -14.54 20.49 -6.10
N ILE A 510 -14.50 19.91 -4.89
CA ILE A 510 -15.04 20.52 -3.67
C ILE A 510 -13.86 20.74 -2.74
N GLY A 511 -13.60 21.99 -2.37
CA GLY A 511 -12.62 22.37 -1.36
C GLY A 511 -13.29 22.58 -0.02
N ILE A 512 -12.73 21.97 1.03
CA ILE A 512 -13.05 22.30 2.42
C ILE A 512 -11.80 22.86 3.08
N ASP A 513 -11.92 24.01 3.74
CA ASP A 513 -10.77 24.65 4.39
C ASP A 513 -10.30 23.84 5.62
N LYS A 514 -11.22 23.20 6.34
CA LYS A 514 -10.97 22.46 7.58
C LYS A 514 -11.84 21.20 7.68
N GLY A 515 -11.21 20.03 7.69
CA GLY A 515 -11.89 18.75 7.95
C GLY A 515 -12.19 18.48 9.44
N GLU A 516 -11.54 19.22 10.33
CA GLU A 516 -11.78 19.22 11.78
C GLU A 516 -11.82 20.65 12.30
N VAL A 517 -12.83 20.98 13.11
CA VAL A 517 -12.97 22.30 13.75
C VAL A 517 -13.42 22.20 15.20
N LEU A 518 -13.21 23.27 15.96
CA LEU A 518 -13.81 23.44 17.28
C LEU A 518 -15.20 24.09 17.16
N VAL A 519 -16.09 23.82 18.11
CA VAL A 519 -17.38 24.54 18.23
C VAL A 519 -17.16 26.05 18.16
N GLY A 520 -17.96 26.74 17.34
CA GLY A 520 -17.86 28.18 17.12
C GLY A 520 -16.81 28.62 16.09
N GLN A 521 -15.99 27.71 15.54
CA GLN A 521 -15.08 28.05 14.44
C GLN A 521 -15.74 27.82 13.07
N PRO A 522 -15.68 28.79 12.14
CA PRO A 522 -16.29 28.64 10.82
C PRO A 522 -15.53 27.62 9.97
N VAL A 523 -16.29 26.90 9.14
CA VAL A 523 -15.87 26.04 8.05
C VAL A 523 -16.32 26.67 6.74
N LYS A 524 -15.42 26.69 5.75
CA LYS A 524 -15.69 27.16 4.39
C LYS A 524 -15.64 26.00 3.42
N ILE A 525 -16.72 25.80 2.68
CA ILE A 525 -16.82 24.81 1.60
C ILE A 525 -16.99 25.55 0.29
N ASN A 526 -16.01 25.41 -0.59
CA ASN A 526 -16.00 25.98 -1.92
C ASN A 526 -16.30 24.90 -2.96
N VAL A 527 -17.28 25.14 -3.81
CA VAL A 527 -17.60 24.29 -4.94
C VAL A 527 -17.01 24.93 -6.19
N TYR A 528 -16.20 24.18 -6.93
CA TYR A 528 -15.61 24.62 -8.18
C TYR A 528 -16.29 23.89 -9.33
N THR A 529 -16.88 24.66 -10.25
CA THR A 529 -17.48 24.17 -11.50
C THR A 529 -16.68 24.69 -12.69
N TYR A 530 -16.74 24.00 -13.83
CA TYR A 530 -16.08 24.46 -15.05
C TYR A 530 -16.90 25.51 -15.83
N ASP A 531 -18.20 25.60 -15.55
CA ASP A 531 -19.15 26.56 -16.11
C ASP A 531 -19.61 27.56 -15.04
N SER A 532 -19.96 28.76 -15.50
CA SER A 532 -20.25 29.92 -14.65
C SER A 532 -21.74 30.10 -14.30
N ASN A 533 -22.65 29.34 -14.93
CA ASN A 533 -24.10 29.56 -14.83
C ASN A 533 -24.78 28.48 -13.96
N ASN A 534 -24.30 28.31 -12.73
CA ASN A 534 -24.78 27.31 -11.79
C ASN A 534 -25.38 27.93 -10.53
N GLN A 535 -26.48 27.35 -10.08
CA GLN A 535 -27.06 27.61 -8.78
C GLN A 535 -26.69 26.50 -7.80
N PHE A 536 -26.37 26.87 -6.58
CA PHE A 536 -25.92 25.99 -5.51
C PHE A 536 -26.89 26.08 -4.32
N SER A 537 -27.20 24.93 -3.73
CA SER A 537 -27.92 24.80 -2.46
C SER A 537 -27.16 23.84 -1.55
N PHE A 538 -27.04 24.18 -0.28
CA PHE A 538 -26.33 23.40 0.72
C PHE A 538 -27.30 22.94 1.81
N ILE A 539 -27.24 21.67 2.19
CA ILE A 539 -28.02 21.09 3.28
C ILE A 539 -27.05 20.47 4.27
N ILE A 540 -27.08 20.90 5.51
CA ILE A 540 -26.12 20.51 6.54
C ILE A 540 -26.84 19.61 7.55
N TYR A 541 -26.29 18.43 7.78
CA TYR A 541 -26.75 17.46 8.76
C TYR A 541 -25.70 17.29 9.87
N ASN A 542 -26.15 17.14 11.11
CA ASN A 542 -25.34 16.65 12.22
C ASN A 542 -25.73 15.19 12.55
N ASN A 543 -24.73 14.33 12.73
CA ASN A 543 -24.88 12.91 13.06
C ASN A 543 -25.88 12.17 12.14
N ASP A 544 -25.84 12.52 10.85
CA ASP A 544 -26.60 11.92 9.75
C ASP A 544 -28.15 11.94 9.84
N SER A 545 -28.73 12.55 10.88
CA SER A 545 -30.16 12.46 11.18
C SER A 545 -30.83 13.80 11.47
N GLU A 546 -30.07 14.82 11.87
CA GLU A 546 -30.60 16.14 12.21
C GLU A 546 -30.18 17.17 11.16
N GLU A 547 -31.11 17.67 10.36
CA GLU A 547 -30.86 18.82 9.47
C GLU A 547 -30.72 20.09 10.33
N VAL A 548 -29.54 20.70 10.30
CA VAL A 548 -29.24 21.89 11.11
C VAL A 548 -29.38 23.18 10.32
N GLN A 549 -29.18 23.14 9.00
CA GLN A 549 -29.30 24.31 8.14
C GLN A 549 -29.46 23.90 6.67
N ARG A 550 -30.23 24.69 5.92
CA ARG A 550 -30.38 24.59 4.46
C ARG A 550 -30.28 25.98 3.84
N THR A 551 -29.64 26.07 2.68
CA THR A 551 -29.65 27.29 1.86
C THR A 551 -30.56 27.10 0.66
N GLU A 552 -31.22 28.19 0.25
CA GLU A 552 -31.88 28.27 -1.04
C GLU A 552 -30.85 28.20 -2.18
N TYR A 553 -31.33 27.89 -3.39
CA TYR A 553 -30.50 27.93 -4.59
C TYR A 553 -30.02 29.36 -4.88
N SER A 554 -28.71 29.54 -5.02
CA SER A 554 -28.09 30.84 -5.31
C SER A 554 -26.85 30.67 -6.21
N GLN A 555 -26.37 31.75 -6.82
CA GLN A 555 -25.11 31.72 -7.61
C GLN A 555 -23.85 31.61 -6.73
N SER A 556 -23.99 31.58 -5.39
CA SER A 556 -22.85 31.44 -4.48
C SER A 556 -22.38 30.00 -4.40
N SER A 557 -21.18 29.72 -4.88
CA SER A 557 -20.54 28.40 -4.76
C SER A 557 -19.80 28.19 -3.43
N LEU A 558 -19.82 29.19 -2.54
CA LEU A 558 -19.23 29.16 -1.21
C LEU A 558 -20.30 29.01 -0.14
N LEU A 559 -20.13 28.02 0.73
CA LEU A 559 -20.80 27.90 2.01
C LEU A 559 -19.84 28.30 3.13
N GLU A 560 -20.24 29.24 3.98
CA GLU A 560 -19.61 29.49 5.28
C GLU A 560 -20.56 29.02 6.38
N PHE A 561 -20.12 28.08 7.22
CA PHE A 561 -20.94 27.50 8.28
C PHE A 561 -20.18 27.45 9.62
N THR A 562 -20.83 27.88 10.70
CA THR A 562 -20.27 27.87 12.05
C THR A 562 -21.05 26.88 12.93
N PRO A 563 -20.49 25.70 13.25
CA PRO A 563 -21.18 24.71 14.07
C PRO A 563 -21.32 25.17 15.53
N SER A 564 -22.50 24.95 16.11
CA SER A 564 -22.84 25.26 17.51
C SER A 564 -22.73 24.05 18.44
N THR A 565 -22.63 22.84 17.91
CA THR A 565 -22.60 21.59 18.69
C THR A 565 -21.50 20.66 18.20
N ILE A 566 -21.06 19.75 19.07
CA ILE A 566 -20.13 18.67 18.69
C ILE A 566 -20.84 17.64 17.80
N GLY A 567 -20.09 16.97 16.92
CA GLY A 567 -20.64 15.90 16.10
C GLY A 567 -19.91 15.68 14.77
N ASN A 568 -20.43 14.72 14.00
CA ASN A 568 -20.00 14.49 12.62
C ASN A 568 -20.98 15.19 11.69
N TYR A 569 -20.50 16.18 10.95
CA TYR A 569 -21.33 16.97 10.06
C TYR A 569 -21.20 16.47 8.62
N LYS A 570 -22.32 16.39 7.92
CA LYS A 570 -22.43 16.07 6.49
C LYS A 570 -23.11 17.22 5.78
N VAL A 571 -22.46 17.77 4.77
CA VAL A 571 -23.01 18.82 3.91
C VAL A 571 -23.35 18.20 2.57
N VAL A 572 -24.64 18.15 2.25
CA VAL A 572 -25.16 17.81 0.92
C VAL A 572 -25.13 19.08 0.06
N ILE A 573 -24.46 19.01 -1.07
CA ILE A 573 -24.31 20.09 -2.04
C ILE A 573 -25.15 19.73 -3.25
N ASN A 574 -26.14 20.54 -3.55
CA ASN A 574 -26.94 20.44 -4.76
C ASN A 574 -26.51 21.53 -5.73
N ILE A 575 -26.25 21.15 -6.97
CA ILE A 575 -25.88 22.05 -8.06
C ILE A 575 -26.96 21.93 -9.13
N LYS A 576 -27.44 23.06 -9.62
CA LYS A 576 -28.52 23.16 -10.60
C LYS A 576 -28.14 24.18 -11.66
N GLN A 577 -28.19 23.78 -12.92
CA GLN A 577 -27.96 24.67 -14.05
C GLN A 577 -29.16 25.60 -14.24
N GLU A 578 -28.89 26.83 -14.66
CA GLU A 578 -29.94 27.79 -15.02
C GLU A 578 -30.88 27.20 -16.09
N GLY A 579 -32.18 27.17 -15.80
CA GLY A 579 -33.20 26.59 -16.68
C GLY A 579 -33.47 25.09 -16.48
N SER A 580 -32.76 24.40 -15.59
CA SER A 580 -33.08 23.00 -15.24
C SER A 580 -34.39 22.88 -14.47
N ASN A 581 -35.23 21.91 -14.83
CA ASN A 581 -36.45 21.58 -14.11
C ASN A 581 -36.26 20.50 -13.04
N LYS A 582 -35.03 19.96 -12.89
CA LYS A 582 -34.72 18.96 -11.87
C LYS A 582 -34.63 19.58 -10.48
N GLU A 583 -34.78 18.75 -9.45
CA GLU A 583 -34.50 19.17 -8.06
C GLU A 583 -33.03 19.58 -7.91
N TYR A 584 -32.11 18.87 -8.59
CA TYR A 584 -30.69 19.15 -8.75
C TYR A 584 -30.18 18.49 -10.04
N ASP A 585 -29.13 19.03 -10.64
CA ASP A 585 -28.42 18.40 -11.77
C ASP A 585 -27.20 17.59 -11.29
N VAL A 586 -26.54 18.03 -10.21
CA VAL A 586 -25.50 17.27 -9.49
C VAL A 586 -25.76 17.34 -7.99
N ARG A 587 -25.60 16.22 -7.29
CA ARG A 587 -25.63 16.14 -5.82
C ARG A 587 -24.35 15.50 -5.31
N GLN A 588 -23.71 16.13 -4.32
CA GLN A 588 -22.50 15.63 -3.68
C GLN A 588 -22.56 15.81 -2.17
N THR A 589 -21.64 15.16 -1.46
CA THR A 589 -21.53 15.28 -0.01
C THR A 589 -20.11 15.52 0.42
N VAL A 590 -19.90 16.43 1.37
CA VAL A 590 -18.63 16.60 2.09
C VAL A 590 -18.87 16.47 3.58
N ASN A 591 -17.93 15.86 4.30
CA ASN A 591 -18.04 15.62 5.74
C ASN A 591 -16.93 16.35 6.49
N PHE A 592 -17.22 16.83 7.70
CA PHE A 592 -16.23 17.36 8.64
C PHE A 592 -16.62 17.03 10.08
N LYS A 593 -15.65 17.11 10.99
CA LYS A 593 -15.87 16.76 12.40
C LYS A 593 -15.71 17.96 13.31
N VAL A 594 -16.63 18.09 14.27
CA VAL A 594 -16.64 19.18 15.25
C VAL A 594 -16.34 18.66 16.64
N PHE A 595 -15.31 19.23 17.25
CA PHE A 595 -14.85 18.91 18.60
C PHE A 595 -15.16 20.07 19.55
N ASP A 596 -15.15 19.78 20.85
CA ASP A 596 -15.12 20.81 21.89
C ASP A 596 -13.68 21.05 22.37
N VAL A 597 -13.44 22.21 22.97
CA VAL A 597 -12.15 22.55 23.56
C VAL A 597 -11.82 21.59 24.72
N PRO A 598 -10.53 21.29 24.96
CA PRO A 598 -10.12 20.35 25.98
C PRO A 598 -10.42 20.87 27.39
N LYS A 599 -10.92 20.00 28.26
CA LYS A 599 -11.18 20.32 29.68
C LYS A 599 -10.41 19.40 30.62
N ILE A 600 -9.77 19.97 31.64
CA ILE A 600 -8.99 19.26 32.65
C ILE A 600 -9.93 18.58 33.64
N SER A 601 -10.10 17.28 33.45
CA SER A 601 -10.86 16.44 34.38
C SER A 601 -10.13 16.30 35.73
N LYS A 602 -8.82 16.01 35.73
CA LYS A 602 -8.07 15.70 36.97
C LYS A 602 -6.57 16.00 36.85
N ILE A 603 -5.96 16.42 37.96
CA ILE A 603 -4.50 16.45 38.15
C ILE A 603 -4.14 15.42 39.23
N THR A 604 -3.24 14.50 38.92
CA THR A 604 -2.83 13.39 39.80
C THR A 604 -1.38 13.55 40.21
N ILE A 605 -1.09 13.55 41.51
CA ILE A 605 0.26 13.43 42.04
C ILE A 605 0.65 11.94 42.01
N LEU A 606 1.78 11.61 41.37
CA LEU A 606 2.18 10.21 41.14
C LEU A 606 2.97 9.59 42.29
N GLN A 607 3.17 10.30 43.40
CA GLN A 607 3.81 9.78 44.61
C GLN A 607 3.07 10.21 45.89
N ASP A 608 3.20 9.41 46.95
CA ASP A 608 2.51 9.63 48.23
C ASP A 608 3.03 10.85 49.01
N LYS A 609 4.34 11.12 48.93
CA LYS A 609 5.02 12.24 49.61
C LYS A 609 6.04 12.89 48.69
N ILE A 610 6.15 14.20 48.79
CA ILE A 610 7.10 15.00 48.02
C ILE A 610 8.18 15.54 48.95
N TYR A 611 9.44 15.36 48.57
CA TYR A 611 10.59 15.79 49.35
C TYR A 611 11.39 16.88 48.65
N GLU A 612 11.99 17.78 49.42
CA GLU A 612 12.92 18.78 48.89
C GLU A 612 14.07 18.10 48.12
N LYS A 613 14.47 18.67 46.98
CA LYS A 613 15.57 18.21 46.12
C LYS A 613 15.37 16.81 45.50
N LYS A 614 14.14 16.27 45.48
CA LYS A 614 13.76 15.03 44.78
C LYS A 614 12.70 15.32 43.71
N ALA A 615 12.72 14.56 42.62
CA ALA A 615 11.73 14.74 41.55
C ALA A 615 10.32 14.33 42.01
N ALA A 616 9.35 15.18 41.71
CA ALA A 616 7.92 14.99 41.94
C ALA A 616 7.20 14.97 40.59
N SER A 617 6.41 13.93 40.33
CA SER A 617 5.69 13.80 39.05
C SER A 617 4.18 14.04 39.18
N PHE A 618 3.60 14.71 38.18
CA PHE A 618 2.19 15.10 38.11
C PHE A 618 1.62 14.73 36.75
N ARG A 619 0.47 14.06 36.70
CA ARG A 619 -0.23 13.65 35.46
C ARG A 619 -1.57 14.36 35.32
N VAL A 620 -1.83 14.89 34.14
CA VAL A 620 -3.05 15.62 33.80
C VAL A 620 -3.96 14.74 32.93
N ASP A 621 -5.20 14.58 33.35
CA ASP A 621 -6.26 13.92 32.58
C ASP A 621 -7.20 14.98 32.02
N ALA A 622 -7.37 14.99 30.70
CA ALA A 622 -8.27 15.91 30.00
C ALA A 622 -9.23 15.16 29.07
N VAL A 623 -10.45 15.69 28.95
CA VAL A 623 -11.47 15.25 28.00
C VAL A 623 -11.52 16.19 26.81
N ASN A 624 -12.16 15.77 25.71
CA ASN A 624 -12.31 16.52 24.45
C ASN A 624 -10.97 16.84 23.76
N GLY A 625 -10.98 17.78 22.82
CA GLY A 625 -9.85 18.15 21.96
C GLY A 625 -9.80 17.41 20.62
N THR A 626 -9.13 18.04 19.66
CA THR A 626 -8.99 17.60 18.27
C THR A 626 -7.90 16.54 18.11
N THR A 627 -7.79 15.96 16.91
CA THR A 627 -6.71 15.00 16.60
C THR A 627 -5.34 15.65 16.47
N LYS A 628 -5.26 16.98 16.36
CA LYS A 628 -3.98 17.73 16.33
C LYS A 628 -3.24 17.70 17.66
N GLY A 629 -3.93 17.35 18.75
CA GLY A 629 -3.33 17.20 20.07
C GLY A 629 -3.42 18.46 20.92
N LYS A 630 -2.95 18.31 22.17
CA LYS A 630 -3.10 19.30 23.24
C LYS A 630 -1.72 19.80 23.66
N PHE A 631 -1.67 21.01 24.20
CA PHE A 631 -0.50 21.63 24.78
C PHE A 631 -0.78 21.98 26.24
N TYR A 632 0.18 21.70 27.11
CA TYR A 632 0.07 21.90 28.55
C TYR A 632 1.09 22.93 29.00
N GLU A 633 0.66 23.93 29.76
CA GLU A 633 1.53 24.84 30.50
C GLU A 633 1.40 24.54 31.98
N PHE A 634 2.54 24.27 32.60
CA PHE A 634 2.67 24.02 34.03
C PHE A 634 3.33 25.21 34.70
N GLU A 635 2.72 25.72 35.75
CA GLU A 635 3.26 26.80 36.58
C GLU A 635 3.25 26.35 38.04
N VAL A 636 4.43 26.37 38.67
CA VAL A 636 4.55 26.10 40.10
C VAL A 636 4.73 27.42 40.83
N VAL A 637 3.85 27.65 41.81
CA VAL A 637 3.79 28.86 42.62
C VAL A 637 4.12 28.51 44.07
N LYS A 638 4.96 29.32 44.71
CA LYS A 638 5.26 29.27 46.13
C LYS A 638 5.25 30.68 46.70
N ASP A 639 4.65 30.87 47.87
CA ASP A 639 4.57 32.17 48.56
C ASP A 639 4.01 33.28 47.65
N GLY A 640 3.01 32.94 46.84
CA GLY A 640 2.39 33.85 45.86
C GLY A 640 3.23 34.14 44.61
N LYS A 641 4.47 33.62 44.51
CA LYS A 641 5.38 33.87 43.38
C LYS A 641 5.50 32.64 42.47
N SER A 642 5.39 32.86 41.16
CA SER A 642 5.74 31.85 40.16
C SER A 642 7.25 31.58 40.21
N ILE A 643 7.62 30.34 40.56
CA ILE A 643 9.01 29.91 40.70
C ILE A 643 9.45 28.93 39.61
N PHE A 644 8.50 28.40 38.84
CA PHE A 644 8.78 27.51 37.71
C PHE A 644 7.65 27.59 36.69
N LYS A 645 8.00 27.63 35.41
CA LYS A 645 7.07 27.49 34.29
C LYS A 645 7.64 26.53 33.27
N LYS A 646 6.81 25.68 32.70
CA LYS A 646 7.20 24.79 31.60
C LYS A 646 6.00 24.48 30.72
N SER A 647 6.19 24.59 29.42
CA SER A 647 5.18 24.23 28.45
C SER A 647 5.64 23.03 27.62
N GLN A 648 4.74 22.09 27.34
CA GLN A 648 5.06 20.81 26.72
C GLN A 648 3.81 20.11 26.16
N ASP A 649 4.01 19.20 25.20
CA ASP A 649 2.96 18.33 24.66
C ASP A 649 2.58 17.18 25.61
N SER A 650 3.52 16.77 26.47
CA SER A 650 3.28 15.71 27.45
C SER A 650 2.34 16.20 28.56
N ASN A 651 1.38 15.35 28.93
CA ASN A 651 0.48 15.59 30.06
C ASN A 651 1.12 15.27 31.42
N VAL A 652 2.44 14.98 31.47
CA VAL A 652 3.17 14.66 32.69
C VAL A 652 4.28 15.66 32.98
N LEU A 653 4.20 16.37 34.10
CA LEU A 653 5.27 17.22 34.62
C LEU A 653 6.14 16.45 35.61
N SER A 654 7.46 16.62 35.51
CA SER A 654 8.41 16.27 36.57
C SER A 654 9.08 17.54 37.08
N TYR A 655 8.98 17.80 38.39
CA TYR A 655 9.46 19.02 39.06
C TYR A 655 10.27 18.69 40.31
N ILE A 656 11.39 19.39 40.55
CA ILE A 656 12.23 19.21 41.74
C ILE A 656 12.07 20.45 42.64
N PRO A 657 11.38 20.36 43.79
CA PRO A 657 11.20 21.50 44.69
C PRO A 657 12.50 21.83 45.44
N SER A 658 12.80 23.12 45.57
CA SER A 658 14.06 23.61 46.17
C SER A 658 14.04 23.68 47.70
N SER A 659 12.87 23.75 48.33
CA SER A 659 12.72 23.96 49.78
C SER A 659 11.39 23.38 50.30
N ILE A 660 11.30 23.16 51.61
CA ILE A 660 10.06 22.70 52.26
C ILE A 660 8.95 23.77 52.21
N GLY A 661 7.69 23.35 52.31
CA GLY A 661 6.53 24.24 52.40
C GLY A 661 5.39 23.86 51.45
N GLU A 662 4.39 24.73 51.36
CA GLU A 662 3.22 24.56 50.50
C GLU A 662 3.48 25.13 49.10
N TYR A 663 3.01 24.42 48.08
CA TYR A 663 3.14 24.78 46.68
C TYR A 663 1.78 24.66 45.99
N ILE A 664 1.59 25.44 44.93
CA ILE A 664 0.45 25.32 44.02
C ILE A 664 1.00 24.95 42.64
N LEU A 665 0.47 23.88 42.05
CA LEU A 665 0.66 23.58 40.64
C LEU A 665 -0.57 24.05 39.87
N LYS A 666 -0.40 25.09 39.06
CA LYS A 666 -1.38 25.52 38.06
C LYS A 666 -1.08 24.82 36.74
N VAL A 667 -2.11 24.29 36.11
CA VAL A 667 -2.05 23.64 34.81
C VAL A 667 -3.03 24.33 33.89
N ARG A 668 -2.53 24.87 32.78
CA ARG A 668 -3.33 25.38 31.68
C ARG A 668 -3.26 24.40 30.53
N ILE A 669 -4.37 24.18 29.86
CA ILE A 669 -4.45 23.34 28.67
C ILE A 669 -4.98 24.15 27.50
N LYS A 670 -4.50 23.81 26.31
CA LYS A 670 -4.96 24.38 25.06
C LYS A 670 -4.93 23.33 23.94
N ASP A 671 -5.94 23.30 23.09
CA ASP A 671 -5.92 22.57 21.83
C ASP A 671 -5.03 23.28 20.82
N LYS A 672 -4.24 22.53 20.05
CA LYS A 672 -3.37 23.15 19.04
C LYS A 672 -4.16 23.87 17.93
N MET A 673 -5.45 23.55 17.75
CA MET A 673 -6.37 24.26 16.83
C MET A 673 -7.09 25.45 17.48
N SER A 674 -7.01 25.63 18.80
CA SER A 674 -7.68 26.71 19.50
C SER A 674 -6.97 28.05 19.28
N THR A 675 -7.76 29.11 19.03
CA THR A 675 -7.27 30.50 18.99
C THR A 675 -7.26 31.16 20.37
N ASN A 676 -7.87 30.54 21.38
CA ASN A 676 -7.90 31.07 22.74
C ASN A 676 -6.50 31.13 23.33
N GLN A 677 -6.27 32.03 24.30
CA GLN A 677 -5.02 32.05 25.04
C GLN A 677 -4.84 30.77 25.89
N LEU A 678 -5.95 30.28 26.45
CA LEU A 678 -6.08 29.01 27.16
C LEU A 678 -7.50 28.47 26.98
N ASP A 679 -7.66 27.15 26.97
CA ASP A 679 -8.97 26.50 26.85
C ASP A 679 -9.54 26.09 28.21
N ASP A 680 -8.67 25.70 29.13
CA ASP A 680 -9.05 25.42 30.52
C ASP A 680 -7.85 25.60 31.47
N GLU A 681 -8.13 25.88 32.74
CA GLU A 681 -7.13 26.02 33.80
C GLU A 681 -7.60 25.29 35.07
N LYS A 682 -6.69 24.55 35.71
CA LYS A 682 -6.95 23.93 37.00
C LYS A 682 -5.71 23.99 37.87
N GLU A 683 -5.91 24.07 39.18
CA GLU A 683 -4.82 24.06 40.14
C GLU A 683 -4.97 22.95 41.19
N ILE A 684 -3.84 22.52 41.73
CA ILE A 684 -3.77 21.61 42.88
C ILE A 684 -2.70 22.10 43.85
N LYS A 685 -2.97 21.94 45.15
CA LYS A 685 -2.02 22.22 46.22
C LYS A 685 -1.21 20.96 46.56
N PHE A 686 0.08 21.12 46.82
CA PHE A 686 0.92 20.03 47.29
C PHE A 686 1.96 20.51 48.32
N SER A 687 2.20 19.69 49.34
CA SER A 687 3.15 19.99 50.41
C SER A 687 4.50 19.30 50.15
N VAL A 688 5.59 20.06 50.29
CA VAL A 688 6.96 19.56 50.21
C VAL A 688 7.53 19.43 51.62
N GLN A 689 7.99 18.24 51.95
CA GLN A 689 8.53 17.90 53.26
C GLN A 689 10.04 17.69 53.19
N LYS A 690 10.69 17.71 54.36
CA LYS A 690 12.08 17.28 54.46
C LYS A 690 12.15 15.76 54.37
N GLU A 691 13.11 15.24 53.59
CA GLU A 691 13.34 13.80 53.56
C GLU A 691 13.79 13.33 54.96
N PRO A 692 13.14 12.32 55.55
CA PRO A 692 13.49 11.84 56.88
C PRO A 692 14.91 11.26 56.88
N ILE A 693 15.71 11.62 57.87
CA ILE A 693 17.07 11.09 58.02
C ILE A 693 17.01 9.61 58.37
N ARG A 694 17.77 8.80 57.63
CA ARG A 694 17.95 7.37 57.89
C ARG A 694 19.41 7.05 58.12
N LEU A 695 19.73 6.47 59.27
CA LEU A 695 21.09 6.03 59.61
C LEU A 695 21.28 4.57 59.17
N ASN A 696 22.40 4.27 58.51
CA ASN A 696 22.74 2.92 58.09
C ASN A 696 23.31 2.07 59.25
N ILE A 697 22.50 1.84 60.28
CA ILE A 697 22.80 0.98 61.44
C ILE A 697 21.79 -0.17 61.43
N ASN A 698 22.22 -1.37 61.02
CA ASN A 698 21.31 -2.50 60.76
C ASN A 698 21.39 -3.62 61.80
N ARG A 699 22.17 -3.40 62.87
CA ARG A 699 22.26 -4.32 64.03
C ARG A 699 22.22 -3.55 65.34
N THR A 700 21.85 -4.25 66.40
CA THR A 700 21.88 -3.70 67.77
C THR A 700 23.32 -3.57 68.25
N LEU A 701 23.69 -2.39 68.75
CA LEU A 701 25.07 -2.08 69.18
C LEU A 701 25.18 -2.07 70.71
N LYS A 702 26.28 -2.62 71.24
CA LYS A 702 26.59 -2.70 72.68
C LYS A 702 28.09 -2.55 72.95
N LYS A 703 28.45 -2.31 74.21
CA LYS A 703 29.86 -2.14 74.64
C LYS A 703 30.75 -3.28 74.14
N GLY A 704 31.90 -2.93 73.57
CA GLY A 704 32.88 -3.84 72.98
C GLY A 704 32.74 -4.04 71.47
N MET A 705 31.63 -3.64 70.84
CA MET A 705 31.45 -3.77 69.39
C MET A 705 32.27 -2.73 68.61
N LYS A 706 32.74 -3.09 67.40
CA LYS A 706 33.48 -2.21 66.50
C LYS A 706 32.84 -2.22 65.11
N GLY A 707 32.92 -1.11 64.38
CA GLY A 707 32.45 -1.04 62.99
C GLY A 707 32.04 0.33 62.50
N ALA A 708 31.75 0.43 61.21
CA ALA A 708 31.28 1.65 60.56
C ALA A 708 29.92 2.12 61.11
N ASP A 709 29.07 1.18 61.53
CA ASP A 709 27.79 1.46 62.19
C ASP A 709 27.96 2.06 63.59
N VAL A 710 28.95 1.58 64.37
CA VAL A 710 29.35 2.21 65.64
C VAL A 710 29.90 3.62 65.39
N LYS A 711 30.66 3.81 64.32
CA LYS A 711 31.15 5.13 63.91
C LYS A 711 29.99 6.09 63.59
N ILE A 712 29.01 5.66 62.80
CA ILE A 712 27.81 6.45 62.46
C ILE A 712 27.03 6.82 63.73
N LEU A 713 26.85 5.87 64.66
CA LEU A 713 26.23 6.13 65.95
C LEU A 713 26.99 7.19 66.76
N GLN A 714 28.31 7.06 66.86
CA GLN A 714 29.15 8.01 67.58
C GLN A 714 29.08 9.41 66.94
N GLU A 715 29.15 9.52 65.61
CA GLU A 715 29.01 10.80 64.89
C GLU A 715 27.66 11.47 65.18
N ALA A 716 26.57 10.69 65.18
CA ALA A 716 25.25 11.18 65.54
C ALA A 716 25.17 11.65 67.00
N LEU A 717 25.69 10.87 67.96
CA LEU A 717 25.69 11.22 69.38
C LEU A 717 26.59 12.43 69.68
N ILE A 718 27.71 12.60 68.97
CA ILE A 718 28.57 13.78 69.07
C ILE A 718 27.81 15.02 68.62
N LYS A 719 27.11 14.95 67.49
CA LYS A 719 26.31 16.08 66.99
C LYS A 719 25.18 16.48 67.91
N LEU A 720 24.54 15.49 68.54
CA LEU A 720 23.52 15.72 69.57
C LEU A 720 24.13 16.04 70.95
N LYS A 721 25.46 16.20 71.04
CA LYS A 721 26.22 16.55 72.25
C LYS A 721 26.12 15.54 73.41
N TYR A 722 25.69 14.31 73.14
CA TYR A 722 25.67 13.21 74.12
C TYR A 722 27.04 12.53 74.28
N LEU A 723 27.92 12.64 73.28
CA LEU A 723 29.28 12.07 73.29
C LEU A 723 30.31 13.17 73.03
N LYS A 724 31.31 13.32 73.90
CA LYS A 724 32.37 14.33 73.78
C LYS A 724 33.65 13.70 73.22
N TYR A 725 33.68 13.46 71.91
CA TYR A 725 34.88 13.02 71.17
C TYR A 725 35.32 14.08 70.17
N SER A 726 36.64 14.25 70.00
CA SER A 726 37.21 15.08 68.93
C SER A 726 36.98 14.44 67.55
N LYS A 727 37.09 13.11 67.45
CA LYS A 727 36.69 12.28 66.30
C LYS A 727 36.17 10.90 66.77
N PRO A 728 35.18 10.30 66.08
CA PRO A 728 34.71 8.94 66.36
C PRO A 728 35.81 7.89 66.16
N ASN A 729 35.94 6.95 67.09
CA ASN A 729 36.97 5.90 67.05
C ASN A 729 36.45 4.55 66.52
N SER A 730 35.17 4.45 66.16
CA SER A 730 34.51 3.24 65.63
C SER A 730 34.46 2.06 66.62
N VAL A 731 34.71 2.31 67.91
CA VAL A 731 34.67 1.32 69.00
C VAL A 731 33.62 1.74 70.02
N TYR A 732 32.69 0.85 70.34
CA TYR A 732 31.65 1.09 71.33
C TYR A 732 32.25 0.90 72.73
N ASP A 733 33.04 1.86 73.15
CA ASP A 733 33.75 1.90 74.42
C ASP A 733 32.87 2.39 75.58
N THR A 734 33.49 2.59 76.75
CA THR A 734 32.80 3.06 77.95
C THR A 734 32.19 4.46 77.75
N ALA A 735 32.82 5.35 77.00
CA ALA A 735 32.27 6.69 76.76
C ALA A 735 31.05 6.63 75.81
N THR A 736 31.11 5.80 74.77
CA THR A 736 29.98 5.55 73.86
C THR A 736 28.81 4.89 74.58
N LEU A 737 29.08 3.94 75.49
CA LEU A 737 28.07 3.34 76.36
C LEU A 737 27.37 4.38 77.23
N ASN A 738 28.14 5.24 77.89
CA ASN A 738 27.59 6.29 78.76
C ASN A 738 26.80 7.32 77.94
N ALA A 739 27.28 7.69 76.74
CA ALA A 739 26.56 8.55 75.82
C ALA A 739 25.22 7.97 75.38
N VAL A 740 25.18 6.67 75.04
CA VAL A 740 23.92 6.00 74.68
C VAL A 740 22.97 5.92 75.88
N LYS A 741 23.46 5.61 77.10
CA LYS A 741 22.63 5.65 78.31
C LYS A 741 22.05 7.04 78.56
N ASN A 742 22.86 8.09 78.40
CA ASN A 742 22.43 9.47 78.56
C ASN A 742 21.41 9.87 77.49
N PHE A 743 21.64 9.49 76.23
CA PHE A 743 20.68 9.69 75.14
C PHE A 743 19.35 8.98 75.39
N GLN A 744 19.40 7.70 75.78
CA GLN A 744 18.23 6.90 76.10
C GLN A 744 17.45 7.54 77.26
N LYS A 745 18.13 7.87 78.37
CA LYS A 745 17.52 8.51 79.55
C LYS A 745 16.87 9.85 79.19
N ALA A 746 17.56 10.70 78.43
CA ALA A 746 17.05 12.00 78.01
C ALA A 746 15.83 11.90 77.06
N ASN A 747 15.66 10.76 76.37
CA ASN A 747 14.56 10.53 75.46
C ASN A 747 13.51 9.54 75.98
N LYS A 748 13.47 9.31 77.30
CA LYS A 748 12.50 8.41 77.96
C LYS A 748 12.54 6.97 77.42
N LEU A 749 13.70 6.52 76.95
CA LEU A 749 13.98 5.13 76.59
C LEU A 749 14.65 4.42 77.77
N LYS A 750 14.61 3.08 77.76
CA LYS A 750 15.35 2.27 78.74
C LYS A 750 16.85 2.55 78.63
N ALA A 751 17.46 3.10 79.69
CA ALA A 751 18.87 3.52 79.73
C ALA A 751 19.84 2.35 80.01
N ASP A 752 19.71 1.27 79.24
CA ASP A 752 20.54 0.06 79.36
C ASP A 752 21.89 0.17 78.63
N GLY A 753 22.06 1.20 77.80
CA GLY A 753 23.28 1.42 77.02
C GLY A 753 23.38 0.55 75.79
N VAL A 754 22.29 -0.12 75.39
CA VAL A 754 22.18 -0.94 74.18
C VAL A 754 21.45 -0.15 73.10
N PHE A 755 22.11 0.13 71.98
CA PHE A 755 21.52 0.89 70.88
C PHE A 755 20.79 -0.03 69.89
N GLY A 756 19.49 -0.21 70.10
CA GLY A 756 18.60 -1.01 69.25
C GLY A 756 17.64 -0.17 68.38
N ALA A 757 16.71 -0.83 67.69
CA ALA A 757 15.81 -0.19 66.71
C ALA A 757 14.97 0.99 67.28
N GLY A 758 14.49 0.87 68.52
CA GLY A 758 13.77 1.96 69.19
C GLY A 758 14.64 3.20 69.44
N ALA A 759 15.87 2.99 69.92
CA ALA A 759 16.85 4.06 70.09
C ALA A 759 17.28 4.67 68.75
N LYS A 760 17.40 3.84 67.70
CA LYS A 760 17.70 4.28 66.33
C LYS A 760 16.64 5.22 65.78
N LYS A 761 15.36 4.85 65.88
CA LYS A 761 14.25 5.70 65.41
C LYS A 761 14.26 7.06 66.10
N VAL A 762 14.37 7.07 67.42
CA VAL A 762 14.42 8.34 68.18
C VAL A 762 15.68 9.14 67.85
N LEU A 763 16.81 8.48 67.58
CA LEU A 763 18.04 9.15 67.19
C LEU A 763 17.89 9.81 65.81
N GLU A 764 17.32 9.11 64.83
CA GLU A 764 16.96 9.66 63.51
C GLU A 764 16.01 10.86 63.64
N ASP A 765 14.98 10.76 64.48
CA ASP A 765 14.02 11.83 64.72
C ASP A 765 14.69 13.06 65.36
N ARG A 766 15.61 12.86 66.32
CA ARG A 766 16.36 13.96 66.98
C ARG A 766 17.40 14.60 66.07
N LEU A 767 17.84 13.90 65.04
CA LEU A 767 18.75 14.46 64.04
C LEU A 767 18.02 15.36 63.03
N ASN A 768 16.69 15.24 62.87
CA ASN A 768 15.91 16.14 62.03
C ASN A 768 16.06 17.60 62.52
N GLY A 769 16.66 18.46 61.69
CA GLY A 769 16.93 19.87 62.02
C GLY A 769 18.36 20.18 62.47
N VAL A 770 19.22 19.17 62.64
CA VAL A 770 20.65 19.36 62.92
C VAL A 770 21.42 19.51 61.61
N ALA A 771 22.46 20.35 61.55
CA ALA A 771 23.34 20.46 60.38
C ALA A 771 24.18 19.17 60.22
N ILE A 772 23.67 18.25 59.39
CA ILE A 772 24.31 16.97 59.16
C ILE A 772 25.01 16.99 57.80
N GLY A 773 26.31 17.33 57.78
CA GLY A 773 27.18 17.07 56.62
C GLY A 773 27.28 15.56 56.28
N SER A 774 28.45 15.07 55.88
CA SER A 774 28.71 13.72 55.32
C SER A 774 28.30 12.46 56.13
N ILE A 775 27.48 12.55 57.17
CA ILE A 775 26.94 11.42 57.93
C ILE A 775 25.88 10.65 57.14
N THR A 776 25.11 11.34 56.29
CA THR A 776 24.03 10.73 55.49
C THR A 776 24.45 10.31 54.07
N ASN A 777 25.59 10.81 53.56
CA ASN A 777 26.13 10.50 52.24
C ASN A 777 27.51 9.82 52.32
N ARG A 778 27.58 8.64 52.95
CA ARG A 778 28.60 7.66 52.60
C ARG A 778 27.92 6.51 51.87
N THR A 779 27.95 6.59 50.56
CA THR A 779 27.84 5.42 49.68
C THR A 779 28.93 4.44 50.13
N VAL A 780 28.57 3.42 50.90
CA VAL A 780 29.48 2.33 51.27
C VAL A 780 29.59 1.44 50.04
N THR A 781 30.66 1.60 49.28
CA THR A 781 31.16 0.54 48.42
C THR A 781 31.60 -0.63 49.31
N SER A 782 30.74 -1.66 49.34
CA SER A 782 31.01 -3.06 49.67
C SER A 782 32.13 -3.40 50.67
N THR A 783 31.74 -3.79 51.89
CA THR A 783 32.14 -5.08 52.52
C THR A 783 31.37 -5.25 53.84
N ASN A 784 30.20 -5.88 53.77
CA ASN A 784 29.48 -6.34 54.96
C ASN A 784 30.31 -7.45 55.64
N ILE A 785 30.94 -7.15 56.77
CA ILE A 785 31.56 -8.16 57.62
C ILE A 785 30.46 -8.72 58.55
N ILE A 786 29.96 -9.90 58.21
CA ILE A 786 28.92 -10.61 58.95
C ILE A 786 29.58 -11.39 60.10
N TYR A 787 29.31 -10.98 61.35
CA TYR A 787 29.70 -11.72 62.56
C TYR A 787 28.51 -12.53 63.08
N LEU A 788 28.56 -13.87 63.05
CA LEU A 788 27.49 -14.75 63.59
C LEU A 788 28.01 -15.61 64.75
N ASN A 789 27.23 -15.70 65.83
CA ASN A 789 27.55 -16.50 67.03
C ASN A 789 26.31 -17.20 67.58
N VAL A 790 26.49 -18.04 68.62
CA VAL A 790 25.37 -18.71 69.30
C VAL A 790 24.34 -17.69 69.77
N GLY A 791 23.09 -17.88 69.36
CA GLY A 791 21.99 -16.95 69.58
C GLY A 791 21.57 -16.17 68.33
N SER A 792 22.42 -16.11 67.30
CA SER A 792 22.11 -15.39 66.04
C SER A 792 20.95 -16.05 65.29
N LYS A 793 20.05 -15.25 64.72
CA LYS A 793 18.90 -15.73 63.92
C LYS A 793 18.82 -14.98 62.59
N GLY A 794 18.34 -15.64 61.54
CA GLY A 794 18.00 -15.00 60.26
C GLY A 794 18.72 -15.58 59.05
N GLN A 795 18.60 -14.90 57.92
CA GLN A 795 19.03 -15.42 56.61
C GLN A 795 20.53 -15.69 56.52
N ASP A 796 21.36 -14.88 57.16
CA ASP A 796 22.81 -15.10 57.17
C ASP A 796 23.20 -16.35 57.96
N VAL A 797 22.43 -16.70 59.00
CA VAL A 797 22.59 -17.94 59.76
C VAL A 797 22.13 -19.15 58.94
N LEU A 798 21.02 -19.02 58.20
CA LEU A 798 20.57 -20.03 57.24
C LEU A 798 21.66 -20.30 56.18
N LYS A 799 22.25 -19.24 55.64
CA LYS A 799 23.35 -19.34 54.66
C LYS A 799 24.56 -20.07 55.23
N LEU A 800 24.96 -19.74 56.46
CA LEU A 800 26.02 -20.45 57.19
C LEU A 800 25.71 -21.92 57.42
N GLN A 801 24.53 -22.23 57.95
CA GLN A 801 24.13 -23.61 58.24
C GLN A 801 24.08 -24.44 56.96
N ASN A 802 23.55 -23.89 55.88
CA ASN A 802 23.53 -24.56 54.57
C ASN A 802 24.94 -24.81 54.05
N ARG A 803 25.85 -23.84 54.15
CA ARG A 803 27.23 -24.01 53.70
C ARG A 803 27.99 -25.04 54.52
N LEU A 804 27.86 -25.02 55.85
CA LEU A 804 28.49 -26.03 56.71
C LEU A 804 27.92 -27.44 56.49
N LYS A 805 26.62 -27.54 56.19
CA LYS A 805 25.97 -28.81 55.83
C LYS A 805 26.47 -29.32 54.49
N GLN A 806 26.61 -28.45 53.48
CA GLN A 806 27.16 -28.79 52.17
C GLN A 806 28.60 -29.29 52.26
N LEU A 807 29.40 -28.71 53.15
CA LEU A 807 30.78 -29.11 53.38
C LEU A 807 30.91 -30.32 54.33
N GLY A 808 29.79 -30.91 54.76
CA GLY A 808 29.76 -32.13 55.60
C GLY A 808 30.00 -31.91 57.09
N TYR A 809 30.19 -30.67 57.56
CA TYR A 809 30.47 -30.37 58.97
C TYR A 809 29.20 -30.25 59.83
N LEU A 810 28.02 -30.09 59.22
CA LEU A 810 26.74 -29.99 59.93
C LEU A 810 25.78 -31.09 59.49
N ASN A 811 25.64 -32.13 60.30
CA ASN A 811 24.70 -33.23 60.07
C ASN A 811 23.33 -32.92 60.71
N ALA A 812 22.54 -32.06 60.07
CA ALA A 812 21.20 -31.69 60.54
C ALA A 812 20.15 -31.90 59.43
N LYS A 813 18.98 -32.48 59.78
CA LYS A 813 17.92 -32.81 58.79
C LYS A 813 17.40 -31.55 58.07
N TYR A 814 17.15 -30.47 58.80
CA TYR A 814 16.78 -29.15 58.26
C TYR A 814 17.60 -28.04 58.92
N VAL A 815 17.88 -26.96 58.18
CA VAL A 815 18.52 -25.76 58.74
C VAL A 815 17.45 -24.82 59.29
N THR A 816 17.65 -24.32 60.49
CA THR A 816 16.60 -23.61 61.25
C THR A 816 16.73 -22.09 61.16
N GLY A 817 17.83 -21.57 60.60
CA GLY A 817 18.14 -20.15 60.63
C GLY A 817 18.46 -19.64 62.02
N TYR A 818 18.63 -20.53 63.01
CA TYR A 818 19.06 -20.22 64.36
C TYR A 818 20.41 -20.85 64.67
N PHE A 819 21.38 -20.02 65.05
CA PHE A 819 22.73 -20.43 65.35
C PHE A 819 22.74 -20.96 66.79
N GLY A 820 22.48 -22.24 66.96
CA GLY A 820 22.57 -22.95 68.23
C GLY A 820 23.93 -23.60 68.47
N THR A 821 24.05 -24.33 69.57
CA THR A 821 25.25 -25.11 69.94
C THR A 821 25.65 -26.12 68.85
N VAL A 822 24.68 -26.71 68.14
CA VAL A 822 24.95 -27.63 67.02
C VAL A 822 25.67 -26.93 65.87
N THR A 823 25.25 -25.72 65.51
CA THR A 823 25.91 -24.90 64.46
C THR A 823 27.27 -24.39 64.91
N GLN A 824 27.41 -24.07 66.21
CA GLN A 824 28.69 -23.68 66.79
C GLN A 824 29.72 -24.80 66.72
N ASN A 825 29.31 -26.02 67.08
CA ASN A 825 30.21 -27.18 67.07
C ASN A 825 30.62 -27.55 65.64
N ALA A 826 29.70 -27.49 64.68
CA ALA A 826 30.00 -27.67 63.26
C ALA A 826 31.00 -26.61 62.75
N LEU A 827 30.83 -25.35 63.14
CA LEU A 827 31.73 -24.28 62.74
C LEU A 827 33.12 -24.42 63.39
N LYS A 828 33.19 -24.85 64.65
CA LYS A 828 34.48 -25.18 65.31
C LYS A 828 35.20 -26.33 64.63
N ALA A 829 34.48 -27.38 64.23
CA ALA A 829 35.04 -28.50 63.49
C ALA A 829 35.61 -28.05 62.13
N TYR A 830 34.89 -27.19 61.41
CA TYR A 830 35.37 -26.59 60.17
C TYR A 830 36.62 -25.73 60.39
N GLN A 831 36.61 -24.86 61.42
CA GLN A 831 37.76 -24.01 61.76
C GLN A 831 38.98 -24.87 62.10
N LYS A 832 38.80 -25.95 62.89
CA LYS A 832 39.86 -26.91 63.23
C LYS A 832 40.48 -27.52 61.98
N ALA A 833 39.64 -28.05 61.09
CA ALA A 833 40.09 -28.72 59.87
C ALA A 833 40.83 -27.76 58.92
N ASN A 834 40.52 -26.47 58.97
CA ASN A 834 41.13 -25.44 58.13
C ASN A 834 42.24 -24.64 58.82
N LYS A 835 42.79 -25.15 59.94
CA LYS A 835 43.87 -24.53 60.73
C LYS A 835 43.54 -23.11 61.18
N LEU A 836 42.26 -22.80 61.39
CA LEU A 836 41.79 -21.54 61.97
C LEU A 836 41.58 -21.70 63.49
N THR A 837 41.66 -20.60 64.23
CA THR A 837 41.33 -20.57 65.65
C THR A 837 39.86 -20.99 65.86
N GLN A 838 39.62 -22.01 66.70
CA GLN A 838 38.31 -22.64 66.87
C GLN A 838 37.38 -21.83 67.79
N THR A 839 37.05 -20.62 67.38
CA THR A 839 36.22 -19.69 68.15
C THR A 839 34.74 -20.11 68.17
N GLY A 840 34.29 -20.86 67.16
CA GLY A 840 32.87 -21.19 66.96
C GLY A 840 32.01 -19.99 66.58
N VAL A 841 32.64 -18.89 66.17
CA VAL A 841 31.99 -17.67 65.69
C VAL A 841 32.35 -17.51 64.22
N LEU A 842 31.38 -17.13 63.39
CA LEU A 842 31.66 -16.76 62.00
C LEU A 842 32.22 -15.35 62.01
N ASP A 843 33.54 -15.23 62.13
CA ASP A 843 34.28 -13.98 61.98
C ASP A 843 34.76 -13.77 60.55
N SER A 844 35.41 -12.63 60.27
CA SER A 844 35.89 -12.29 58.92
C SER A 844 36.84 -13.32 58.32
N ALA A 845 37.74 -13.89 59.15
CA ALA A 845 38.71 -14.89 58.70
C ALA A 845 38.01 -16.20 58.31
N THR A 846 37.07 -16.63 59.15
CA THR A 846 36.28 -17.84 58.94
C THR A 846 35.30 -17.66 57.78
N TYR A 847 34.66 -16.50 57.65
CA TYR A 847 33.76 -16.17 56.54
C TYR A 847 34.49 -16.17 55.20
N ASN A 848 35.65 -15.52 55.13
CA ASN A 848 36.44 -15.51 53.90
C ASN A 848 36.83 -16.93 53.49
N LYS A 849 37.22 -17.80 54.43
CA LYS A 849 37.59 -19.18 54.12
C LYS A 849 36.42 -20.08 53.73
N LEU A 850 35.21 -19.79 54.23
CA LEU A 850 33.99 -20.58 53.94
C LEU A 850 33.40 -20.32 52.56
N TYR A 851 33.56 -19.10 52.04
CA TYR A 851 32.80 -18.59 50.89
C TYR A 851 33.65 -18.02 49.76
N LYS A 852 34.98 -17.96 49.95
CA LYS A 852 35.95 -17.71 48.89
C LYS A 852 36.88 -18.90 48.85
#